data_AF-A0A0U1LTN8-F1
#
_entry.id   AF-A0A0U1LTN8-F1
#
_cell.length_a   1.000
_cell.length_b   1.000
_cell.length_c   1.000
_cell.angle_alpha   90.00
_cell.angle_beta   90.00
_cell.angle_gamma   90.00
#
_symmetry.space_group_name_H-M   'P 1'
#
loop_
_entity.id
_entity.type
_entity.pdbx_description
1 polymer ?
#
loop_
_entity_poly.entity_id
_entity_poly.type
_entity_poly.pdbx_seq_one_letter_code
_entity_poly.pdbx_strand_id
1 'polypeptide(L)'
;MFLAQRINACDKPDSYNSLKDEFASDQGITILPNGHLVSRVSDYIIYSVEAAFIDRIVAEYGPSTKVGAIVGGQTSCKSPELEAFEKHLPPDVEILSCHSLHGPKVNPKGQPLVLIQHRASDASMRFVEEVFSSFESKYVHISGEMHDRITADTQAVTHAAFLSMGTAWYSNNQFPWEIARWVGGLENVKINITLRIYANKWHVYAGLAILNPAAKKQIRQYAESVTDLYKLMLEGRREDLKKRVKAAGAAVFKEGTEGQDLLLKDEVLDRFSLSQGSREGAPPNNHLSLLAIVDCWSKLGIVPYDHMICSTPLFRLWLGVTEYLFRNPGLLDEVLDIAIDDHTFRSDDLEFTFAARAWSDCVSFGDFESYRDRFERIQNYFSPRFPEAVKLASVPSENVGPSMAEVSLYQPEIETITIPRPQYEGLVLINEPVLPTSASSASIHFQGSQTQDDEFQSTRKHGTRYTHSDEPRITDEENGYCFVDKEEIHSPERERIQQDSVTDELRTVDIRGIPEGTTHVDLANAVCGGAVLELHLKLFDRSARLSFIEPFAARVFVSNAKQQGFYIAGKKVEVTWAERQFFLRPFIKQSVDHGASRNLVIRNVNPNITDALIREHLDHIHNLVVIDIKFNGGSAFISTNSVHNAMFARSCMMSRTAYKRMKIEFSPDECVRPFPKVEDSLKLNKTVEAPKLARKPTKSLSNRFELLNVETSEESDDSSITGVNTPPLQVGRVEGLRRRDTTL
;
A
#
# COMPACT_ATOMS: atom_id res chain seq x y z
N MET A 1 23.04 -26.80 -21.94
CA MET A 1 22.80 -27.78 -20.85
C MET A 1 22.36 -26.96 -19.66
N PHE A 2 21.05 -26.74 -19.48
CA PHE A 2 20.57 -25.96 -18.33
C PHE A 2 20.80 -26.82 -17.08
N LEU A 3 21.83 -26.50 -16.30
CA LEU A 3 21.97 -27.02 -14.95
C LEU A 3 20.69 -26.68 -14.20
N ALA A 4 20.06 -27.67 -13.58
CA ALA A 4 18.90 -27.44 -12.72
C ALA A 4 19.34 -26.46 -11.63
N GLN A 5 18.81 -25.24 -11.66
CA GLN A 5 19.07 -24.21 -10.66
C GLN A 5 18.57 -24.73 -9.31
N ARG A 6 19.41 -24.66 -8.28
CA ARG A 6 19.10 -25.09 -6.91
C ARG A 6 19.21 -23.88 -6.00
N ILE A 7 18.27 -23.77 -5.07
CA ILE A 7 18.28 -22.72 -4.05
C ILE A 7 18.79 -23.35 -2.75
N ASN A 8 19.87 -22.80 -2.20
CA ASN A 8 20.36 -23.17 -0.87
C ASN A 8 20.01 -22.03 0.08
N ALA A 9 19.35 -22.32 1.20
CA ALA A 9 18.91 -21.32 2.15
C ALA A 9 19.22 -21.74 3.59
N CYS A 10 19.41 -20.75 4.46
CA CYS A 10 19.46 -20.91 5.90
C CYS A 10 18.90 -19.66 6.58
N ASP A 11 18.53 -19.78 7.85
CA ASP A 11 18.12 -18.67 8.70
C ASP A 11 18.73 -18.87 10.10
N LYS A 12 18.23 -18.17 11.11
CA LYS A 12 18.57 -18.38 12.53
C LYS A 12 18.54 -19.88 12.86
N PRO A 13 19.49 -20.39 13.68
CA PRO A 13 19.57 -21.82 14.02
C PRO A 13 18.26 -22.43 14.52
N ASP A 14 17.48 -21.66 15.29
CA ASP A 14 16.22 -22.13 15.88
C ASP A 14 15.11 -22.32 14.83
N SER A 15 15.20 -21.64 13.68
CA SER A 15 14.25 -21.76 12.56
C SER A 15 14.58 -22.93 11.62
N TYR A 16 15.70 -23.63 11.81
CA TYR A 16 16.16 -24.66 10.88
C TYR A 16 15.16 -25.80 10.69
N ASN A 17 14.61 -26.34 11.79
CA ASN A 17 13.69 -27.48 11.72
C ASN A 17 12.36 -27.07 11.05
N SER A 18 11.80 -25.91 11.41
CA SER A 18 10.54 -25.43 10.82
C SER A 18 10.68 -25.14 9.33
N LEU A 19 11.78 -24.50 8.90
CA LEU A 19 12.04 -24.23 7.48
C LEU A 19 12.24 -25.53 6.69
N LYS A 20 12.95 -26.50 7.27
CA LYS A 20 13.14 -27.80 6.62
C LYS A 20 11.82 -28.52 6.40
N ASP A 21 10.90 -28.45 7.35
CA ASP A 21 9.56 -29.05 7.23
C ASP A 21 8.70 -28.27 6.21
N GLU A 22 8.75 -26.94 6.23
CA GLU A 22 8.04 -26.06 5.29
C GLU A 22 8.44 -26.35 3.82
N PHE A 23 9.74 -26.48 3.56
CA PHE A 23 10.26 -26.70 2.21
C PHE A 23 10.53 -28.19 1.87
N ALA A 24 10.07 -29.14 2.70
CA ALA A 24 10.34 -30.57 2.51
C ALA A 24 9.80 -31.12 1.18
N SER A 25 8.74 -30.52 0.64
CA SER A 25 8.11 -30.93 -0.62
C SER A 25 8.79 -30.35 -1.87
N ASP A 26 9.67 -29.37 -1.70
CA ASP A 26 10.23 -28.57 -2.81
C ASP A 26 11.63 -29.08 -3.20
N GLN A 27 11.70 -29.93 -4.23
CA GLN A 27 12.96 -30.57 -4.64
C GLN A 27 14.03 -29.59 -5.17
N GLY A 28 13.66 -28.33 -5.43
CA GLY A 28 14.58 -27.28 -5.86
C GLY A 28 15.24 -26.50 -4.72
N ILE A 29 14.76 -26.67 -3.48
CA ILE A 29 15.20 -25.90 -2.31
C ILE A 29 15.89 -26.83 -1.31
N THR A 30 17.07 -26.43 -0.84
CA THR A 30 17.84 -27.14 0.18
C THR A 30 18.06 -26.22 1.38
N ILE A 31 17.42 -26.57 2.49
CA ILE A 31 17.63 -25.86 3.76
C ILE A 31 18.89 -26.42 4.45
N LEU A 32 19.83 -25.54 4.75
CA LEU A 32 21.10 -25.85 5.39
C LEU A 32 21.15 -25.30 6.82
N PRO A 33 21.87 -25.96 7.74
CA PRO A 33 21.94 -25.55 9.16
C PRO A 33 22.48 -24.15 9.44
N ASN A 34 23.31 -23.58 8.56
CA ASN A 34 23.95 -22.27 8.77
C ASN A 34 24.51 -21.68 7.48
N GLY A 35 24.94 -20.41 7.56
CA GLY A 35 25.47 -19.64 6.44
C GLY A 35 26.83 -20.14 5.93
N HIS A 36 27.64 -20.85 6.74
CA HIS A 36 28.89 -21.44 6.24
C HIS A 36 28.61 -22.47 5.14
N LEU A 37 27.61 -23.32 5.34
CA LEU A 37 27.28 -24.36 4.38
C LEU A 37 26.68 -23.77 3.12
N VAL A 38 25.78 -22.79 3.24
CA VAL A 38 25.22 -22.05 2.09
C VAL A 38 26.34 -21.38 1.28
N SER A 39 27.25 -20.67 1.95
CA SER A 39 28.30 -19.88 1.29
C SER A 39 29.31 -20.75 0.53
N ARG A 40 29.57 -21.97 1.01
CA ARG A 40 30.55 -22.89 0.38
C ARG A 40 30.05 -23.56 -0.89
N VAL A 41 28.74 -23.68 -1.07
CA VAL A 41 28.14 -24.47 -2.17
C VAL A 41 27.41 -23.63 -3.21
N SER A 42 27.23 -22.33 -2.95
CA SER A 42 26.50 -21.42 -3.83
C SER A 42 27.43 -20.60 -4.73
N ASP A 43 27.02 -20.42 -5.99
CA ASP A 43 27.72 -19.57 -6.96
C ASP A 43 27.32 -18.09 -6.85
N TYR A 44 26.10 -17.83 -6.36
CA TYR A 44 25.58 -16.50 -6.05
C TYR A 44 24.87 -16.54 -4.70
N ILE A 45 25.21 -15.60 -3.82
CA ILE A 45 24.74 -15.53 -2.43
C ILE A 45 24.10 -14.16 -2.20
N ILE A 46 22.92 -14.14 -1.60
CA ILE A 46 22.24 -12.90 -1.18
C ILE A 46 22.04 -12.92 0.34
N TYR A 47 22.60 -11.91 1.02
CA TYR A 47 22.32 -11.66 2.43
C TYR A 47 21.02 -10.86 2.57
N SER A 48 19.95 -11.53 3.00
CA SER A 48 18.63 -10.94 3.29
C SER A 48 18.37 -10.86 4.79
N VAL A 49 19.29 -10.21 5.51
CA VAL A 49 19.22 -10.02 6.97
C VAL A 49 18.90 -8.57 7.31
N GLU A 50 18.52 -8.29 8.56
CA GLU A 50 18.35 -6.92 9.03
C GLU A 50 19.67 -6.15 8.94
N ALA A 51 19.60 -4.89 8.50
CA ALA A 51 20.78 -4.07 8.23
C ALA A 51 21.68 -3.89 9.47
N ALA A 52 21.13 -3.93 10.68
CA ALA A 52 21.89 -3.84 11.93
C ALA A 52 22.82 -5.04 12.16
N PHE A 53 22.51 -6.21 11.59
CA PHE A 53 23.29 -7.43 11.78
C PHE A 53 24.21 -7.75 10.61
N ILE A 54 24.20 -6.96 9.53
CA ILE A 54 24.93 -7.29 8.30
C ILE A 54 26.44 -7.47 8.55
N ASP A 55 27.10 -6.56 9.28
CA ASP A 55 28.54 -6.66 9.58
C ASP A 55 28.86 -7.95 10.34
N ARG A 56 28.08 -8.28 11.38
CA ARG A 56 28.28 -9.50 12.18
C ARG A 56 28.09 -10.76 11.35
N ILE A 57 27.02 -10.82 10.57
CA ILE A 57 26.66 -12.02 9.80
C ILE A 57 27.63 -12.27 8.65
N VAL A 58 28.09 -11.20 7.98
CA VAL A 58 29.13 -11.32 6.95
C VAL A 58 30.48 -11.67 7.58
N ALA A 59 30.82 -11.13 8.76
CA ALA A 59 32.03 -11.53 9.48
C ALA A 59 32.05 -13.03 9.80
N GLU A 60 30.90 -13.58 10.17
CA GLU A 60 30.76 -14.99 10.53
C GLU A 60 30.81 -15.91 9.29
N TYR A 61 30.00 -15.62 8.27
CA TYR A 61 29.81 -16.56 7.14
C TYR A 61 30.57 -16.19 5.88
N GLY A 62 30.88 -14.91 5.66
CA GLY A 62 31.58 -14.40 4.48
C GLY A 62 32.93 -15.06 4.17
N PRO A 63 33.78 -15.37 5.17
CA PRO A 63 35.04 -16.09 4.93
C PRO A 63 34.87 -17.51 4.38
N SER A 64 33.66 -18.07 4.44
CA SER A 64 33.35 -19.40 3.89
C SER A 64 32.86 -19.37 2.44
N THR A 65 32.78 -18.19 1.83
CA THR A 65 32.30 -18.04 0.45
C THR A 65 33.18 -18.81 -0.53
N LYS A 66 32.54 -19.50 -1.47
CA LYS A 66 33.18 -20.20 -2.58
C LYS A 66 34.03 -19.26 -3.43
N VAL A 67 35.23 -19.70 -3.82
CA VAL A 67 36.14 -18.98 -4.72
C VAL A 67 35.42 -18.58 -6.01
N GLY A 68 35.50 -17.30 -6.38
CA GLY A 68 34.89 -16.75 -7.59
C GLY A 68 33.36 -16.61 -7.54
N ALA A 69 32.72 -16.83 -6.38
CA ALA A 69 31.29 -16.60 -6.23
C ALA A 69 30.94 -15.11 -6.23
N ILE A 70 29.68 -14.82 -6.54
CA ILE A 70 29.09 -13.48 -6.46
C ILE A 70 28.37 -13.36 -5.12
N VAL A 71 28.59 -12.26 -4.41
CA VAL A 71 27.95 -11.95 -3.13
C VAL A 71 27.21 -10.62 -3.23
N GLY A 72 25.96 -10.61 -2.81
CA GLY A 72 25.14 -9.42 -2.70
C GLY A 72 24.40 -9.37 -1.38
N GLY A 73 23.82 -8.21 -1.09
CA GLY A 73 22.83 -8.07 -0.03
C GLY A 73 21.59 -7.35 -0.55
N GLN A 74 20.49 -7.53 0.17
CA GLN A 74 19.19 -6.90 -0.12
C GLN A 74 18.80 -5.87 0.96
N THR A 75 19.74 -5.40 1.77
CA THR A 75 19.44 -4.42 2.83
C THR A 75 18.94 -3.11 2.24
N SER A 76 18.21 -2.31 3.02
CA SER A 76 17.70 -1.02 2.54
C SER A 76 18.74 0.12 2.53
N CYS A 77 19.95 -0.10 3.07
CA CYS A 77 21.04 0.86 3.10
C CYS A 77 22.34 0.17 2.69
N LYS A 78 22.98 0.68 1.64
CA LYS A 78 24.11 0.00 0.98
C LYS A 78 25.44 0.33 1.62
N SER A 79 25.61 1.49 2.24
CA SER A 79 26.86 1.88 2.90
C SER A 79 27.36 0.84 3.93
N PRO A 80 26.58 0.46 4.97
CA PRO A 80 27.03 -0.55 5.94
C PRO A 80 27.16 -1.95 5.34
N GLU A 81 26.35 -2.27 4.33
CA GLU A 81 26.41 -3.55 3.62
C GLU A 81 27.69 -3.70 2.81
N LEU A 82 28.03 -2.69 2.00
CA LEU A 82 29.24 -2.68 1.19
C LEU A 82 30.50 -2.58 2.07
N GLU A 83 30.46 -1.82 3.17
CA GLU A 83 31.55 -1.78 4.15
C GLU A 83 31.79 -3.15 4.79
N ALA A 84 30.73 -3.86 5.19
CA ALA A 84 30.83 -5.22 5.71
C ALA A 84 31.42 -6.18 4.67
N PHE A 85 31.00 -6.06 3.41
CA PHE A 85 31.51 -6.88 2.33
C PHE A 85 32.99 -6.63 2.05
N GLU A 86 33.42 -5.39 1.97
CA GLU A 86 34.85 -5.05 1.79
C GLU A 86 35.72 -5.48 2.97
N LYS A 87 35.18 -5.46 4.19
CA LYS A 87 35.92 -5.81 5.40
C LYS A 87 36.11 -7.32 5.59
N HIS A 88 35.10 -8.13 5.24
CA HIS A 88 35.05 -9.54 5.66
C HIS A 88 35.03 -10.55 4.50
N LEU A 89 34.69 -10.12 3.28
CA LEU A 89 34.70 -11.04 2.14
C LEU A 89 36.12 -11.23 1.59
N PRO A 90 36.45 -12.44 1.11
CA PRO A 90 37.72 -12.69 0.44
C PRO A 90 37.95 -11.80 -0.80
N PRO A 91 39.20 -11.53 -1.20
CA PRO A 91 39.49 -10.71 -2.38
C PRO A 91 39.15 -11.39 -3.72
N ASP A 92 38.98 -12.72 -3.72
CA ASP A 92 38.68 -13.57 -4.87
C ASP A 92 37.17 -13.80 -5.10
N VAL A 93 36.30 -13.08 -4.39
CA VAL A 93 34.86 -13.04 -4.65
C VAL A 93 34.46 -11.73 -5.32
N GLU A 94 33.33 -11.74 -6.02
CA GLU A 94 32.74 -10.55 -6.62
C GLU A 94 31.58 -10.00 -5.76
N ILE A 95 31.41 -8.68 -5.73
CA ILE A 95 30.37 -8.00 -4.94
C ILE A 95 29.38 -7.29 -5.87
N LEU A 96 28.14 -7.79 -5.85
CA LEU A 96 27.02 -7.23 -6.58
C LEU A 96 25.77 -7.28 -5.71
N SER A 97 25.35 -6.12 -5.21
CA SER A 97 24.19 -5.98 -4.34
C SER A 97 22.93 -5.63 -5.12
N CYS A 98 21.78 -5.84 -4.50
CA CYS A 98 20.51 -5.39 -5.03
C CYS A 98 19.65 -4.72 -3.95
N HIS A 99 18.57 -4.06 -4.38
CA HIS A 99 17.51 -3.62 -3.47
C HIS A 99 16.20 -3.55 -4.24
N SER A 100 15.24 -4.38 -3.85
CA SER A 100 13.88 -4.28 -4.36
C SER A 100 13.13 -3.18 -3.63
N LEU A 101 12.58 -2.20 -4.37
CA LEU A 101 11.93 -1.02 -3.79
C LEU A 101 10.44 -1.24 -3.48
N HIS A 102 10.07 -2.47 -3.10
CA HIS A 102 8.73 -2.87 -2.71
C HIS A 102 8.74 -3.88 -1.56
N GLY A 103 7.62 -3.98 -0.84
CA GLY A 103 7.45 -4.98 0.22
C GLY A 103 7.28 -6.40 -0.31
N PRO A 104 7.43 -7.44 0.55
CA PRO A 104 7.45 -8.85 0.15
C PRO A 104 6.12 -9.35 -0.45
N LYS A 105 5.00 -8.68 -0.17
CA LYS A 105 3.67 -9.04 -0.68
C LYS A 105 3.33 -8.38 -2.02
N VAL A 106 4.24 -7.57 -2.58
CA VAL A 106 4.01 -6.83 -3.82
C VAL A 106 4.56 -7.65 -5.00
N ASN A 107 3.78 -7.74 -6.08
CA ASN A 107 4.24 -8.35 -7.32
C ASN A 107 5.41 -7.54 -7.90
N PRO A 108 6.58 -8.15 -8.15
CA PRO A 108 7.77 -7.44 -8.62
C PRO A 108 7.68 -6.94 -10.06
N LYS A 109 6.69 -7.39 -10.84
CA LYS A 109 6.52 -7.02 -12.24
C LYS A 109 6.37 -5.51 -12.41
N GLY A 110 7.23 -4.92 -13.24
CA GLY A 110 7.29 -3.48 -13.50
C GLY A 110 7.77 -2.63 -12.33
N GLN A 111 8.05 -3.23 -11.17
CA GLN A 111 8.59 -2.51 -10.01
C GLN A 111 10.10 -2.29 -10.18
N PRO A 112 10.66 -1.20 -9.62
CA PRO A 112 12.09 -0.97 -9.67
C PRO A 112 12.88 -1.99 -8.83
N LEU A 113 13.89 -2.62 -9.46
CA LEU A 113 14.91 -3.42 -8.79
C LEU A 113 16.26 -2.74 -9.00
N VAL A 114 16.86 -2.23 -7.93
CA VAL A 114 18.17 -1.60 -7.99
C VAL A 114 19.24 -2.69 -8.03
N LEU A 115 20.19 -2.57 -8.96
CA LEU A 115 21.38 -3.41 -9.07
C LEU A 115 22.63 -2.53 -8.90
N ILE A 116 23.54 -2.95 -8.02
CA ILE A 116 24.75 -2.22 -7.65
C ILE A 116 25.95 -3.11 -7.88
N GLN A 117 26.65 -2.86 -8.98
CA GLN A 117 27.93 -3.49 -9.31
C GLN A 117 29.05 -2.77 -8.55
N HIS A 118 29.48 -3.31 -7.41
CA HIS A 118 30.50 -2.66 -6.56
C HIS A 118 31.91 -3.14 -6.89
N ARG A 119 32.14 -4.45 -6.80
CA ARG A 119 33.42 -5.12 -7.11
C ARG A 119 33.13 -6.39 -7.91
N ALA A 120 32.58 -6.23 -9.10
CA ALA A 120 32.13 -7.34 -9.94
C ALA A 120 32.35 -7.06 -11.42
N SER A 121 32.51 -8.12 -12.21
CA SER A 121 32.66 -8.05 -13.66
C SER A 121 31.31 -7.88 -14.37
N ASP A 122 31.34 -7.36 -15.60
CA ASP A 122 30.11 -7.23 -16.41
C ASP A 122 29.49 -8.60 -16.74
N ALA A 123 30.29 -9.67 -16.72
CA ALA A 123 29.81 -11.03 -16.89
C ALA A 123 28.91 -11.45 -15.72
N SER A 124 29.32 -11.13 -14.49
CA SER A 124 28.52 -11.35 -13.29
C SER A 124 27.28 -10.47 -13.24
N MET A 125 27.37 -9.22 -13.71
CA MET A 125 26.20 -8.36 -13.84
C MET A 125 25.14 -8.98 -14.75
N ARG A 126 25.53 -9.43 -15.94
CA ARG A 126 24.63 -10.11 -16.88
C ARG A 126 24.05 -11.41 -16.31
N PHE A 127 24.85 -12.16 -15.56
CA PHE A 127 24.36 -13.36 -14.88
C PHE A 127 23.29 -13.03 -13.83
N VAL A 128 23.52 -12.00 -13.00
CA VAL A 128 22.54 -11.58 -11.99
C VAL A 128 21.27 -11.03 -12.62
N GLU A 129 21.37 -10.28 -13.73
CA GLU A 129 20.21 -9.86 -14.53
C GLU A 129 19.43 -11.07 -15.06
N GLU A 130 20.10 -12.10 -15.56
CA GLU A 130 19.44 -13.32 -16.03
C GLU A 130 18.73 -14.05 -14.88
N VAL A 131 19.35 -14.13 -13.69
CA VAL A 131 18.73 -14.71 -12.48
C VAL A 131 17.46 -13.95 -12.10
N PHE A 132 17.50 -12.62 -12.08
CA PHE A 132 16.34 -11.79 -11.72
C PHE A 132 15.36 -11.57 -12.88
N SER A 133 15.60 -12.10 -14.08
CA SER A 133 14.73 -11.88 -15.24
C SER A 133 13.30 -12.40 -14.99
N SER A 134 13.18 -13.45 -14.18
CA SER A 134 11.91 -14.03 -13.76
C SER A 134 11.01 -13.09 -12.96
N PHE A 135 11.56 -12.00 -12.42
CA PHE A 135 10.79 -11.02 -11.64
C PHE A 135 10.04 -10.01 -12.53
N GLU A 136 10.43 -9.89 -13.80
CA GLU A 136 9.89 -8.88 -14.73
C GLU A 136 9.99 -7.44 -14.17
N SER A 137 10.96 -7.19 -13.28
CA SER A 137 11.22 -5.89 -12.68
C SER A 137 11.93 -4.95 -13.65
N LYS A 138 11.82 -3.64 -13.40
CA LYS A 138 12.59 -2.61 -14.12
C LYS A 138 13.94 -2.44 -13.42
N TYR A 139 15.03 -2.83 -14.07
CA TYR A 139 16.37 -2.67 -13.49
C TYR A 139 16.80 -1.21 -13.44
N VAL A 140 17.40 -0.83 -12.32
CA VAL A 140 17.96 0.50 -12.07
C VAL A 140 19.41 0.33 -11.64
N HIS A 141 20.33 0.80 -12.47
CA HIS A 141 21.76 0.60 -12.29
C HIS A 141 22.38 1.87 -11.72
N ILE A 142 22.81 1.82 -10.46
CA ILE A 142 23.38 2.96 -9.75
C ILE A 142 24.46 2.49 -8.76
N SER A 143 25.32 3.40 -8.30
CA SER A 143 26.29 3.10 -7.26
C SER A 143 25.61 3.00 -5.88
N GLY A 144 26.27 2.33 -4.92
CA GLY A 144 25.78 2.27 -3.53
C GLY A 144 25.63 3.65 -2.88
N GLU A 145 26.55 4.58 -3.17
CA GLU A 145 26.48 5.96 -2.69
C GLU A 145 25.26 6.69 -3.26
N MET A 146 25.03 6.57 -4.58
CA MET A 146 23.88 7.19 -5.23
C MET A 146 22.57 6.58 -4.72
N HIS A 147 22.52 5.27 -4.53
CA HIS A 147 21.38 4.59 -3.93
C HIS A 147 21.06 5.14 -2.54
N ASP A 148 22.05 5.26 -1.66
CA ASP A 148 21.82 5.74 -0.29
C ASP A 148 21.39 7.21 -0.28
N ARG A 149 21.94 8.04 -1.16
CA ARG A 149 21.47 9.41 -1.34
C ARG A 149 20.00 9.45 -1.76
N ILE A 150 19.64 8.72 -2.81
CA ILE A 150 18.26 8.71 -3.34
C ILE A 150 17.27 8.14 -2.30
N THR A 151 17.61 7.06 -1.60
CA THR A 151 16.73 6.47 -0.57
C THR A 151 16.58 7.38 0.65
N ALA A 152 17.59 8.17 0.99
CA ALA A 152 17.44 9.24 1.96
C ALA A 152 16.42 10.29 1.48
N ASP A 153 16.59 10.78 0.23
CA ASP A 153 15.75 11.81 -0.39
C ASP A 153 14.28 11.40 -0.55
N THR A 154 14.04 10.12 -0.82
CA THR A 154 12.71 9.60 -1.19
C THR A 154 11.99 8.85 -0.08
N GLN A 155 12.72 8.23 0.86
CA GLN A 155 12.11 7.36 1.86
C GLN A 155 12.34 7.86 3.29
N ALA A 156 13.57 8.16 3.67
CA ALA A 156 13.89 8.42 5.08
C ALA A 156 13.17 9.64 5.65
N VAL A 157 13.21 10.78 4.95
CA VAL A 157 12.53 12.01 5.39
C VAL A 157 11.01 11.85 5.34
N THR A 158 10.49 11.13 4.33
CA THR A 158 9.07 10.81 4.22
C THR A 158 8.60 9.99 5.42
N HIS A 159 9.34 8.94 5.79
CA HIS A 159 9.03 8.14 6.98
C HIS A 159 9.07 9.00 8.24
N ALA A 160 10.10 9.83 8.43
CA ALA A 160 10.22 10.70 9.60
C ALA A 160 9.05 11.68 9.71
N ALA A 161 8.57 12.25 8.61
CA ALA A 161 7.40 13.13 8.59
C ALA A 161 6.14 12.43 9.12
N PHE A 162 5.85 11.22 8.64
CA PHE A 162 4.65 10.48 9.04
C PHE A 162 4.76 9.82 10.42
N LEU A 163 5.96 9.41 10.82
CA LEU A 163 6.23 9.00 12.20
C LEU A 163 5.95 10.14 13.17
N SER A 164 6.34 11.37 12.79
CA SER A 164 6.06 12.58 13.56
C SER A 164 4.56 12.87 13.64
N MET A 165 3.81 12.66 12.57
CA MET A 165 2.34 12.80 12.58
C MET A 165 1.70 11.84 13.58
N GLY A 166 2.04 10.54 13.53
CA GLY A 166 1.48 9.56 14.46
C GLY A 166 1.85 9.85 15.92
N THR A 167 3.06 10.36 16.17
CA THR A 167 3.49 10.77 17.52
C THR A 167 2.69 11.98 18.01
N ALA A 168 2.41 12.95 17.14
CA ALA A 168 1.59 14.11 17.49
C ALA A 168 0.15 13.70 17.82
N TRP A 169 -0.47 12.84 17.01
CA TRP A 169 -1.81 12.32 17.25
C TRP A 169 -1.90 11.52 18.56
N TYR A 170 -0.91 10.68 18.84
CA TYR A 170 -0.80 10.00 20.12
C TYR A 170 -0.70 10.97 21.31
N SER A 171 0.15 12.00 21.18
CA SER A 171 0.38 12.97 22.26
C SER A 171 -0.87 13.81 22.55
N ASN A 172 -1.68 14.08 21.52
CA ASN A 172 -2.98 14.71 21.66
C ASN A 172 -4.11 13.73 22.06
N ASN A 173 -3.82 12.43 22.15
CA ASN A 173 -4.80 11.35 22.33
C ASN A 173 -5.94 11.40 21.30
N GLN A 174 -5.59 11.42 20.02
CA GLN A 174 -6.51 11.60 18.91
C GLN A 174 -6.38 10.50 17.86
N PHE A 175 -7.54 10.11 17.32
CA PHE A 175 -7.65 9.31 16.11
C PHE A 175 -8.18 10.21 14.98
N PRO A 176 -7.35 10.63 14.02
CA PRO A 176 -7.72 11.64 13.03
C PRO A 176 -9.02 11.34 12.29
N TRP A 177 -9.25 10.07 11.92
CA TRP A 177 -10.44 9.65 11.18
C TRP A 177 -11.75 9.71 11.98
N GLU A 178 -11.70 9.90 13.30
CA GLU A 178 -12.89 10.10 14.14
C GLU A 178 -13.26 11.58 14.29
N ILE A 179 -12.33 12.49 13.98
CA ILE A 179 -12.51 13.91 14.24
C ILE A 179 -12.88 14.60 12.93
N ALA A 180 -14.03 15.26 12.92
CA ALA A 180 -14.58 15.96 11.75
C ALA A 180 -13.66 17.06 11.18
N ARG A 181 -12.58 17.43 11.88
CA ARG A 181 -11.60 18.40 11.38
C ARG A 181 -10.56 17.83 10.42
N TRP A 182 -10.30 16.53 10.45
CA TRP A 182 -9.31 15.86 9.58
C TRP A 182 -10.01 15.27 8.35
N VAL A 183 -10.75 16.12 7.61
CA VAL A 183 -11.57 15.75 6.45
C VAL A 183 -10.98 16.40 5.19
N GLY A 184 -10.78 15.61 4.13
CA GLY A 184 -10.35 16.11 2.82
C GLY A 184 -9.23 15.29 2.18
N GLY A 185 -9.07 15.39 0.85
CA GLY A 185 -8.13 14.55 0.09
C GLY A 185 -6.70 14.55 0.64
N LEU A 186 -6.18 15.73 1.00
CA LEU A 186 -4.84 15.88 1.59
C LEU A 186 -4.72 15.21 2.97
N GLU A 187 -5.73 15.33 3.83
CA GLU A 187 -5.74 14.72 5.16
C GLU A 187 -5.78 13.21 5.09
N ASN A 188 -6.63 12.69 4.21
CA ASN A 188 -6.80 11.26 4.07
C ASN A 188 -5.54 10.59 3.53
N VAL A 189 -4.86 11.22 2.58
CA VAL A 189 -3.55 10.74 2.12
C VAL A 189 -2.57 10.66 3.30
N LYS A 190 -2.49 11.72 4.13
CA LYS A 190 -1.60 11.75 5.29
C LYS A 190 -1.91 10.64 6.30
N ILE A 191 -3.19 10.46 6.64
CA ILE A 191 -3.65 9.41 7.56
C ILE A 191 -3.30 8.02 7.02
N ASN A 192 -3.61 7.76 5.75
CA ASN A 192 -3.34 6.48 5.12
C ASN A 192 -1.84 6.13 5.13
N ILE A 193 -0.96 7.08 4.79
CA ILE A 193 0.48 6.83 4.79
C ILE A 193 0.98 6.57 6.21
N THR A 194 0.57 7.38 7.20
CA THR A 194 0.95 7.18 8.60
C THR A 194 0.56 5.79 9.11
N LEU A 195 -0.68 5.36 8.88
CA LEU A 195 -1.14 4.05 9.33
C LEU A 195 -0.43 2.90 8.63
N ARG A 196 -0.11 3.04 7.33
CA ARG A 196 0.69 2.04 6.61
C ARG A 196 2.09 1.90 7.18
N ILE A 197 2.71 2.99 7.64
CA ILE A 197 4.03 2.92 8.28
C ILE A 197 3.91 2.20 9.62
N TYR A 198 2.98 2.59 10.48
CA TYR A 198 2.78 1.94 11.78
C TYR A 198 2.23 0.51 11.70
N ALA A 199 1.70 0.07 10.56
CA ALA A 199 1.30 -1.33 10.34
C ALA A 199 2.47 -2.27 9.98
N ASN A 200 3.68 -1.74 9.80
CA ASN A 200 4.89 -2.51 9.48
C ASN A 200 5.86 -2.60 10.67
N LYS A 201 6.92 -3.40 10.52
CA LYS A 201 7.95 -3.60 11.56
C LYS A 201 8.88 -2.38 11.66
N TRP A 202 9.19 -1.96 12.89
CA TRP A 202 9.98 -0.77 13.19
C TRP A 202 11.40 -0.81 12.58
N HIS A 203 12.04 -1.99 12.59
CA HIS A 203 13.45 -2.17 12.19
C HIS A 203 13.69 -1.86 10.70
N VAL A 204 12.66 -1.97 9.85
CA VAL A 204 12.70 -1.59 8.43
C VAL A 204 12.96 -0.08 8.29
N TYR A 205 12.35 0.73 9.14
CA TYR A 205 12.48 2.18 9.14
C TYR A 205 13.73 2.64 9.88
N ALA A 206 14.02 2.02 11.03
CA ALA A 206 15.18 2.37 11.86
C ALA A 206 16.50 2.16 11.13
N GLY A 207 16.66 1.02 10.45
CA GLY A 207 17.89 0.71 9.71
C GLY A 207 18.22 1.76 8.65
N LEU A 208 17.23 2.15 7.84
CA LEU A 208 17.42 3.21 6.84
C LEU A 208 17.72 4.57 7.49
N ALA A 209 16.97 4.97 8.52
CA ALA A 209 17.13 6.29 9.12
C ALA A 209 18.46 6.44 9.88
N ILE A 210 18.87 5.41 10.63
CA ILE A 210 20.05 5.44 11.52
C ILE A 210 21.34 5.14 10.77
N LEU A 211 21.34 4.20 9.81
CA LEU A 211 22.58 3.76 9.17
C LEU A 211 22.95 4.58 7.94
N ASN A 212 22.02 5.33 7.35
CA ASN A 212 22.28 6.18 6.19
C ASN A 212 22.68 7.61 6.62
N PRO A 213 23.93 8.06 6.37
CA PRO A 213 24.37 9.39 6.75
C PRO A 213 23.59 10.53 6.08
N ALA A 214 23.18 10.33 4.82
CA ALA A 214 22.36 11.31 4.10
C ALA A 214 20.97 11.44 4.73
N ALA A 215 20.40 10.33 5.21
CA ALA A 215 19.12 10.34 5.93
C ALA A 215 19.19 11.17 7.21
N LYS A 216 20.25 11.02 8.02
CA LYS A 216 20.44 11.83 9.25
C LYS A 216 20.41 13.33 8.95
N LYS A 217 21.15 13.76 7.93
CA LYS A 217 21.20 15.17 7.51
C LYS A 217 19.82 15.68 7.10
N GLN A 218 19.07 14.88 6.35
CA GLN A 218 17.75 15.26 5.86
C GLN A 218 16.69 15.32 6.96
N ILE A 219 16.63 14.30 7.81
CA ILE A 219 15.68 14.26 8.92
C ILE A 219 15.92 15.44 9.87
N ARG A 220 17.18 15.78 10.12
CA ARG A 220 17.55 16.99 10.87
C ARG A 220 17.08 18.26 10.19
N GLN A 221 17.38 18.43 8.90
CA GLN A 221 16.95 19.63 8.17
C GLN A 221 15.42 19.74 8.11
N TYR A 222 14.70 18.62 8.01
CA TYR A 222 13.25 18.59 8.04
C TYR A 222 12.72 19.06 9.40
N ALA A 223 13.27 18.57 10.51
CA ALA A 223 12.90 19.03 11.85
C ALA A 223 13.20 20.53 12.06
N GLU A 224 14.31 21.03 11.53
CA GLU A 224 14.64 22.47 11.52
C GLU A 224 13.63 23.26 10.68
N SER A 225 13.25 22.76 9.51
CA SER A 225 12.27 23.41 8.61
C SER A 225 10.88 23.49 9.25
N VAL A 226 10.41 22.39 9.86
CA VAL A 226 9.15 22.36 10.64
C VAL A 226 9.22 23.40 11.77
N THR A 227 10.29 23.39 12.54
CA THR A 227 10.46 24.29 13.70
C THR A 227 10.48 25.76 13.29
N ASP A 228 11.21 26.10 12.22
CA ASP A 228 11.34 27.48 11.77
C ASP A 228 10.04 28.02 11.17
N LEU A 229 9.35 27.24 10.34
CA LEU A 229 8.07 27.64 9.77
C LEU A 229 7.03 27.82 10.89
N TYR A 230 6.99 26.91 11.86
CA TYR A 230 6.10 27.03 13.01
C TYR A 230 6.38 28.29 13.86
N LYS A 231 7.66 28.66 14.05
CA LYS A 231 8.01 29.93 14.72
C LYS A 231 7.50 31.15 13.96
N LEU A 232 7.66 31.18 12.64
CA LEU A 232 7.11 32.28 11.82
C LEU A 232 5.58 32.38 11.96
N MET A 233 4.90 31.23 12.03
CA MET A 233 3.46 31.16 12.27
C MET A 233 3.06 31.68 13.65
N LEU A 234 3.83 31.36 14.70
CA LEU A 234 3.62 31.83 16.07
C LEU A 234 3.89 33.33 16.23
N GLU A 235 4.93 33.85 15.58
CA GLU A 235 5.30 35.27 15.64
C GLU A 235 4.40 36.17 14.77
N GLY A 236 3.50 35.58 13.98
CA GLY A 236 2.62 36.33 13.07
C GLY A 236 3.36 36.97 11.88
N ARG A 237 4.55 36.45 11.51
CA ARG A 237 5.42 37.01 10.46
C ARG A 237 4.97 36.57 9.07
N ARG A 238 3.80 37.05 8.65
CA ARG A 238 3.14 36.67 7.38
C ARG A 238 4.03 36.80 6.15
N GLU A 239 4.62 37.97 5.94
CA GLU A 239 5.43 38.25 4.74
C GLU A 239 6.68 37.37 4.67
N ASP A 240 7.34 37.13 5.81
CA ASP A 240 8.51 36.27 5.88
C ASP A 240 8.15 34.81 5.61
N LEU A 241 7.02 34.33 6.15
CA LEU A 241 6.49 33.00 5.89
C LEU A 241 6.17 32.81 4.40
N LYS A 242 5.37 33.72 3.81
CA LYS A 242 5.00 33.66 2.39
C LYS A 242 6.23 33.70 1.49
N LYS A 243 7.18 34.60 1.77
CA LYS A 243 8.42 34.71 1.00
C LYS A 243 9.25 33.43 1.07
N ARG A 244 9.46 32.85 2.25
CA ARG A 244 10.25 31.62 2.44
C ARG A 244 9.61 30.44 1.73
N VAL A 245 8.31 30.22 1.93
CA VAL A 245 7.59 29.08 1.33
C VAL A 245 7.51 29.20 -0.20
N LYS A 246 7.16 30.38 -0.74
CA LYS A 246 7.08 30.57 -2.20
C LYS A 246 8.45 30.44 -2.87
N ALA A 247 9.51 30.94 -2.25
CA ALA A 247 10.88 30.76 -2.75
C ALA A 247 11.29 29.27 -2.74
N ALA A 248 10.93 28.53 -1.69
CA ALA A 248 11.17 27.08 -1.63
C ALA A 248 10.40 26.33 -2.73
N GLY A 249 9.13 26.69 -2.93
CA GLY A 249 8.28 26.17 -4.00
C GLY A 249 8.89 26.37 -5.38
N ALA A 250 9.32 27.59 -5.70
CA ALA A 250 9.94 27.91 -7.00
C ALA A 250 11.28 27.17 -7.21
N ALA A 251 12.05 26.93 -6.15
CA ALA A 251 13.30 26.19 -6.22
C ALA A 251 13.09 24.69 -6.51
N VAL A 252 12.04 24.10 -5.93
CA VAL A 252 11.73 22.66 -6.03
C VAL A 252 10.91 22.34 -7.29
N PHE A 253 9.90 23.16 -7.57
CA PHE A 253 8.98 23.04 -8.71
C PHE A 253 9.32 24.15 -9.73
N LYS A 254 10.32 23.93 -10.57
CA LYS A 254 10.83 24.92 -11.53
C LYS A 254 9.73 25.53 -12.42
N GLU A 255 9.84 26.82 -12.73
CA GLU A 255 8.97 27.50 -13.70
C GLU A 255 9.06 26.85 -15.09
N GLY A 256 7.91 26.63 -15.75
CA GLY A 256 7.83 26.02 -17.10
C GLY A 256 7.39 24.55 -17.15
N THR A 257 7.22 23.87 -16.01
CA THR A 257 6.58 22.54 -15.93
C THR A 257 5.05 22.60 -15.79
N GLU A 258 4.46 23.78 -15.96
CA GLU A 258 3.01 24.04 -15.87
C GLU A 258 2.18 23.22 -16.87
N GLY A 259 2.79 22.80 -17.99
CA GLY A 259 2.18 21.92 -18.99
C GLY A 259 2.39 20.42 -18.75
N GLN A 260 3.09 20.02 -17.69
CA GLN A 260 3.21 18.60 -17.30
C GLN A 260 2.00 18.23 -16.44
N ASP A 261 1.32 17.15 -16.83
CA ASP A 261 0.21 16.57 -16.08
C ASP A 261 0.60 16.39 -14.60
N LEU A 262 -0.25 16.88 -13.69
CA LEU A 262 -0.08 16.69 -12.25
C LEU A 262 0.08 15.20 -11.91
N LEU A 263 0.99 14.88 -10.99
CA LEU A 263 1.13 13.51 -10.49
C LEU A 263 -0.18 13.01 -9.83
N LEU A 264 -0.96 13.92 -9.25
CA LEU A 264 -2.29 13.66 -8.71
C LEU A 264 -3.25 14.77 -9.13
N LYS A 265 -4.31 14.40 -9.87
CA LYS A 265 -5.42 15.30 -10.22
C LYS A 265 -6.46 15.35 -9.09
N ASP A 266 -7.25 16.41 -9.02
CA ASP A 266 -8.32 16.62 -8.02
C ASP A 266 -9.21 15.40 -7.83
N GLU A 267 -9.61 14.78 -8.95
CA GLU A 267 -10.46 13.59 -8.93
C GLU A 267 -9.83 12.40 -8.20
N VAL A 268 -8.50 12.30 -8.14
CA VAL A 268 -7.77 11.22 -7.45
C VAL A 268 -7.64 11.52 -5.96
N LEU A 269 -7.47 12.79 -5.58
CA LEU A 269 -7.41 13.23 -4.18
C LEU A 269 -8.75 13.08 -3.47
N ASP A 270 -9.85 13.35 -4.17
CA ASP A 270 -11.22 13.22 -3.63
C ASP A 270 -11.64 11.76 -3.42
N ARG A 271 -10.98 10.84 -4.12
CA ARG A 271 -11.20 9.38 -3.99
C ARG A 271 -10.55 8.77 -2.75
N PHE A 272 -9.68 9.48 -2.03
CA PHE A 272 -9.04 8.97 -0.83
C PHE A 272 -9.88 9.16 0.45
N SER A 273 -11.15 9.57 0.37
CA SER A 273 -11.92 10.01 1.55
C SER A 273 -12.09 8.94 2.65
N LEU A 274 -11.44 9.10 3.81
CA LEU A 274 -11.58 8.23 5.00
C LEU A 274 -12.69 8.69 5.95
N SER A 275 -13.09 9.96 5.88
CA SER A 275 -14.03 10.58 6.81
C SER A 275 -15.46 10.60 6.25
N GLN A 276 -16.46 10.35 7.11
CA GLN A 276 -17.88 10.36 6.74
C GLN A 276 -18.51 11.77 6.55
N GLY A 277 -17.74 12.85 6.74
CA GLY A 277 -18.22 14.23 6.62
C GLY A 277 -18.09 14.83 5.21
N SER A 278 -19.00 15.74 4.84
CA SER A 278 -18.84 16.59 3.65
C SER A 278 -17.69 17.58 3.86
N ARG A 279 -16.96 17.90 2.79
CA ARG A 279 -15.90 18.95 2.78
C ARG A 279 -16.40 20.31 3.28
N GLU A 280 -17.71 20.57 3.15
CA GLU A 280 -18.36 21.85 3.45
C GLU A 280 -18.42 22.23 4.94
N GLY A 281 -17.86 21.42 5.85
CA GLY A 281 -17.79 21.72 7.29
C GLY A 281 -16.42 21.52 7.95
N ALA A 282 -15.38 21.18 7.18
CA ALA A 282 -14.04 20.97 7.72
C ALA A 282 -13.32 22.32 7.92
N PRO A 283 -12.72 22.58 9.09
CA PRO A 283 -11.93 23.78 9.28
C PRO A 283 -10.67 23.70 8.39
N PRO A 284 -10.21 24.84 7.87
CA PRO A 284 -9.08 24.87 6.97
C PRO A 284 -7.77 24.49 7.68
N ASN A 285 -6.87 23.78 6.99
CA ASN A 285 -5.58 23.33 7.53
C ASN A 285 -4.42 24.10 6.89
N ASN A 286 -3.43 24.49 7.69
CA ASN A 286 -2.20 25.13 7.21
C ASN A 286 -1.19 24.15 6.59
N HIS A 287 -1.41 22.85 6.75
CA HIS A 287 -0.57 21.79 6.19
C HIS A 287 0.94 21.97 6.47
N LEU A 288 1.34 22.36 7.69
CA LEU A 288 2.74 22.59 8.09
C LEU A 288 3.70 21.49 7.61
N SER A 289 3.28 20.23 7.67
CA SER A 289 4.03 19.08 7.14
C SER A 289 4.39 19.16 5.65
N LEU A 290 3.46 19.61 4.79
CA LEU A 290 3.68 19.80 3.35
C LEU A 290 4.55 21.04 3.08
N LEU A 291 4.35 22.12 3.84
CA LEU A 291 5.20 23.32 3.71
C LEU A 291 6.65 23.01 4.11
N ALA A 292 6.83 22.28 5.20
CA ALA A 292 8.13 21.95 5.75
C ALA A 292 8.93 20.98 4.88
N ILE A 293 8.29 20.04 4.17
CA ILE A 293 9.03 19.14 3.28
C ILE A 293 9.60 19.90 2.07
N VAL A 294 8.86 20.87 1.52
CA VAL A 294 9.34 21.69 0.40
C VAL A 294 10.45 22.64 0.85
N ASP A 295 10.32 23.27 2.02
CA ASP A 295 11.41 24.07 2.60
C ASP A 295 12.65 23.20 2.82
N CYS A 296 12.50 21.98 3.35
CA CYS A 296 13.59 21.03 3.54
C CYS A 296 14.28 20.67 2.21
N TRP A 297 13.52 20.32 1.17
CA TRP A 297 14.07 20.02 -0.15
C TRP A 297 14.82 21.21 -0.74
N SER A 298 14.24 22.41 -0.65
CA SER A 298 14.87 23.65 -1.11
C SER A 298 16.20 23.92 -0.39
N LYS A 299 16.23 23.80 0.94
CA LYS A 299 17.44 24.02 1.77
C LYS A 299 18.58 23.07 1.44
N LEU A 300 18.25 21.85 1.00
CA LEU A 300 19.23 20.83 0.64
C LEU A 300 19.55 20.78 -0.85
N GLY A 301 18.89 21.61 -1.67
CA GLY A 301 19.03 21.58 -3.13
C GLY A 301 18.53 20.27 -3.74
N ILE A 302 17.52 19.64 -3.13
CA ILE A 302 16.92 18.40 -3.60
C ILE A 302 15.77 18.73 -4.57
N VAL A 303 15.79 18.11 -5.74
CA VAL A 303 14.67 18.11 -6.68
C VAL A 303 14.06 16.69 -6.68
N PRO A 304 12.89 16.49 -6.06
CA PRO A 304 12.27 15.17 -5.91
C PRO A 304 12.12 14.36 -7.21
N TYR A 305 11.89 15.05 -8.33
CA TYR A 305 11.70 14.43 -9.65
C TYR A 305 12.96 13.74 -10.18
N ASP A 306 14.15 14.25 -9.84
CA ASP A 306 15.43 13.66 -10.27
C ASP A 306 15.65 12.27 -9.65
N HIS A 307 14.95 11.99 -8.54
CA HIS A 307 15.08 10.76 -7.76
C HIS A 307 13.93 9.76 -8.00
N MET A 308 13.07 10.04 -8.99
CA MET A 308 11.91 9.21 -9.31
C MET A 308 12.27 7.78 -9.76
N ILE A 309 13.50 7.55 -10.21
CA ILE A 309 13.99 6.22 -10.61
C ILE A 309 13.90 5.18 -9.49
N CYS A 310 13.99 5.62 -8.23
CA CYS A 310 13.86 4.77 -7.05
C CYS A 310 12.64 5.16 -6.18
N SER A 311 11.64 5.81 -6.78
CA SER A 311 10.45 6.24 -6.04
C SER A 311 9.62 5.06 -5.56
N THR A 312 9.20 5.12 -4.31
CA THR A 312 8.24 4.18 -3.72
C THR A 312 6.81 4.69 -3.91
N PRO A 313 5.78 3.83 -3.86
CA PRO A 313 4.39 4.29 -3.92
C PRO A 313 4.03 5.35 -2.87
N LEU A 314 4.59 5.25 -1.65
CA LEU A 314 4.37 6.24 -0.59
C LEU A 314 4.98 7.60 -0.94
N PHE A 315 6.20 7.60 -1.48
CA PHE A 315 6.86 8.82 -1.92
C PHE A 315 6.11 9.50 -3.07
N ARG A 316 5.65 8.74 -4.07
CA ARG A 316 4.88 9.30 -5.20
C ARG A 316 3.59 9.96 -4.72
N LEU A 317 2.88 9.33 -3.80
CA LEU A 317 1.66 9.87 -3.21
C LEU A 317 1.96 11.16 -2.43
N TRP A 318 3.02 11.17 -1.62
CA TRP A 318 3.46 12.35 -0.86
C TRP A 318 3.92 13.51 -1.75
N LEU A 319 4.73 13.22 -2.77
CA LEU A 319 5.17 14.20 -3.76
C LEU A 319 3.97 14.78 -4.51
N GLY A 320 3.01 13.94 -4.93
CA GLY A 320 1.83 14.40 -5.65
C GLY A 320 0.94 15.34 -4.82
N VAL A 321 0.71 15.06 -3.53
CA VAL A 321 -0.06 15.99 -2.67
C VAL A 321 0.68 17.29 -2.40
N THR A 322 2.01 17.23 -2.34
CA THR A 322 2.85 18.41 -2.15
C THR A 322 2.87 19.27 -3.41
N GLU A 323 3.05 18.65 -4.59
CA GLU A 323 2.97 19.30 -5.89
C GLU A 323 1.60 19.96 -6.08
N TYR A 324 0.52 19.25 -5.74
CA TYR A 324 -0.84 19.78 -5.82
C TYR A 324 -1.01 21.07 -5.01
N LEU A 325 -0.52 21.11 -3.76
CA LEU A 325 -0.60 22.32 -2.94
C LEU A 325 0.18 23.49 -3.57
N PHE A 326 1.41 23.22 -4.05
CA PHE A 326 2.30 24.28 -4.54
C PHE A 326 1.98 24.75 -5.97
N ARG A 327 1.32 23.93 -6.78
CA ARG A 327 0.86 24.28 -8.13
C ARG A 327 -0.51 24.94 -8.18
N ASN A 328 -1.16 25.12 -7.02
CA ASN A 328 -2.41 25.87 -6.89
C ASN A 328 -2.15 27.17 -6.11
N PRO A 329 -1.79 28.29 -6.76
CA PRO A 329 -1.40 29.53 -6.07
C PRO A 329 -2.47 30.06 -5.11
N GLY A 330 -3.75 29.95 -5.49
CA GLY A 330 -4.86 30.38 -4.64
C GLY A 330 -4.96 29.56 -3.35
N LEU A 331 -4.91 28.22 -3.46
CA LEU A 331 -4.90 27.33 -2.29
C LEU A 331 -3.65 27.53 -1.43
N LEU A 332 -2.47 27.72 -2.05
CA LEU A 332 -1.23 27.97 -1.33
C LEU A 332 -1.29 29.28 -0.53
N ASP A 333 -1.81 30.36 -1.13
CA ASP A 333 -1.98 31.64 -0.43
C ASP A 333 -2.99 31.52 0.72
N GLU A 334 -4.10 30.82 0.51
CA GLU A 334 -5.08 30.53 1.56
C GLU A 334 -4.43 29.79 2.73
N VAL A 335 -3.72 28.69 2.46
CA VAL A 335 -3.03 27.85 3.46
C VAL A 335 -2.01 28.67 4.26
N LEU A 336 -1.28 29.60 3.62
CA LEU A 336 -0.34 30.49 4.27
C LEU A 336 -1.01 31.57 5.12
N ASP A 337 -2.21 32.01 4.75
CA ASP A 337 -2.99 32.95 5.55
C ASP A 337 -3.62 32.24 6.77
N ILE A 338 -4.19 31.04 6.57
CA ILE A 338 -4.68 30.14 7.63
C ILE A 338 -3.58 29.86 8.65
N ALA A 339 -2.34 29.64 8.20
CA ALA A 339 -1.18 29.40 9.05
C ALA A 339 -0.96 30.50 10.11
N ILE A 340 -1.34 31.75 9.80
CA ILE A 340 -1.23 32.90 10.69
C ILE A 340 -2.54 33.14 11.46
N ASP A 341 -3.65 33.18 10.73
CA ASP A 341 -4.95 33.71 11.21
C ASP A 341 -5.81 32.68 11.93
N ASP A 342 -5.64 31.40 11.62
CA ASP A 342 -6.40 30.31 12.22
C ASP A 342 -5.55 29.58 13.28
N HIS A 343 -6.17 29.27 14.42
CA HIS A 343 -5.52 28.59 15.54
C HIS A 343 -6.05 27.16 15.77
N THR A 344 -6.95 26.68 14.93
CA THR A 344 -7.62 25.36 15.05
C THR A 344 -6.64 24.20 15.08
N PHE A 345 -5.59 24.26 14.26
CA PHE A 345 -4.52 23.24 14.19
C PHE A 345 -3.27 23.61 14.98
N ARG A 346 -3.22 24.78 15.64
CA ARG A 346 -1.98 25.30 16.24
C ARG A 346 -1.40 24.41 17.33
N SER A 347 -2.27 23.75 18.10
CA SER A 347 -1.88 22.76 19.11
C SER A 347 -1.36 21.46 18.48
N ASP A 348 -1.95 21.04 17.36
CA ASP A 348 -1.48 19.87 16.61
C ASP A 348 -0.12 20.12 15.96
N ASP A 349 0.09 21.33 15.42
CA ASP A 349 1.37 21.78 14.86
C ASP A 349 2.47 21.85 15.93
N LEU A 350 2.12 22.20 17.17
CA LEU A 350 3.06 22.20 18.30
C LEU A 350 3.58 20.79 18.56
N GLU A 351 2.66 19.84 18.75
CA GLU A 351 3.01 18.43 18.98
C GLU A 351 3.75 17.83 17.79
N PHE A 352 3.37 18.21 16.56
CA PHE A 352 4.07 17.81 15.35
C PHE A 352 5.52 18.33 15.32
N THR A 353 5.74 19.59 15.71
CA THR A 353 7.08 20.19 15.81
C THR A 353 7.92 19.49 16.87
N PHE A 354 7.32 19.12 18.01
CA PHE A 354 8.01 18.38 19.07
C PHE A 354 8.36 16.97 18.62
N ALA A 355 7.43 16.29 17.96
CA ALA A 355 7.62 14.97 17.41
C ALA A 355 8.75 14.95 16.35
N ALA A 356 8.76 15.90 15.41
CA ALA A 356 9.78 16.00 14.37
C ALA A 356 11.19 16.14 14.95
N ARG A 357 11.38 17.02 15.94
CA ARG A 357 12.66 17.17 16.64
C ARG A 357 13.05 15.89 17.37
N ALA A 358 12.12 15.28 18.08
CA ALA A 358 12.40 14.11 18.88
C ALA A 358 12.74 12.87 18.03
N TRP A 359 12.15 12.71 16.83
CA TRP A 359 12.57 11.70 15.85
C TRP A 359 13.95 12.02 15.26
N SER A 360 14.25 13.29 14.97
CA SER A 360 15.58 13.71 14.53
C SER A 360 16.66 13.40 15.57
N ASP A 361 16.41 13.68 16.84
CA ASP A 361 17.34 13.40 17.93
C ASP A 361 17.56 11.89 18.09
N CYS A 362 16.48 11.11 18.08
CA CYS A 362 16.53 9.64 18.12
C CYS A 362 17.42 9.06 17.01
N VAL A 363 17.24 9.54 15.78
CA VAL A 363 18.03 9.11 14.62
C VAL A 363 19.49 9.57 14.72
N SER A 364 19.72 10.77 15.27
CA SER A 364 21.06 11.33 15.44
C SER A 364 21.89 10.56 16.47
N PHE A 365 21.26 10.14 17.58
CA PHE A 365 21.91 9.29 18.59
C PHE A 365 22.23 7.90 18.07
N GLY A 366 21.41 7.38 17.14
CA GLY A 366 21.64 6.10 16.48
C GLY A 366 21.37 4.88 17.37
N ASP A 367 20.56 5.05 18.41
CA ASP A 367 20.14 3.96 19.28
C ASP A 367 18.87 3.28 18.73
N PHE A 368 19.00 1.99 18.40
CA PHE A 368 17.91 1.20 17.82
C PHE A 368 16.81 0.88 18.83
N GLU A 369 17.16 0.66 20.11
CA GLU A 369 16.18 0.34 21.15
C GLU A 369 15.30 1.55 21.46
N SER A 370 15.88 2.75 21.62
CA SER A 370 15.10 3.99 21.76
C SER A 370 14.17 4.23 20.56
N TYR A 371 14.61 3.88 19.35
CA TYR A 371 13.76 3.99 18.15
C TYR A 371 12.60 2.98 18.21
N ARG A 372 12.88 1.72 18.57
CA ARG A 372 11.90 0.66 18.75
C ARG A 372 10.84 1.05 19.77
N ASP A 373 11.24 1.42 20.98
CA ASP A 373 10.34 1.79 22.07
C ASP A 373 9.40 2.92 21.63
N ARG A 374 9.96 3.94 20.96
CA ARG A 374 9.18 5.06 20.44
C ARG A 374 8.21 4.60 19.37
N PHE A 375 8.62 3.76 18.42
CA PHE A 375 7.76 3.27 17.35
C PHE A 375 6.65 2.37 17.88
N GLU A 376 7.00 1.34 18.65
CA GLU A 376 6.08 0.32 19.15
C GLU A 376 5.05 0.92 20.11
N ARG A 377 5.42 1.92 20.92
CA ARG A 377 4.46 2.66 21.76
C ARG A 377 3.32 3.27 20.94
N ILE A 378 3.65 3.90 19.82
CA ILE A 378 2.65 4.54 18.95
C ILE A 378 1.91 3.48 18.11
N GLN A 379 2.60 2.44 17.65
CA GLN A 379 1.99 1.30 16.97
C GLN A 379 0.94 0.62 17.86
N ASN A 380 1.26 0.36 19.12
CA ASN A 380 0.35 -0.25 20.09
C ASN A 380 -0.88 0.62 20.36
N TYR A 381 -0.73 1.94 20.31
CA TYR A 381 -1.87 2.86 20.42
C TYR A 381 -2.83 2.74 19.22
N PHE A 382 -2.32 2.60 18.00
CA PHE A 382 -3.16 2.49 16.80
C PHE A 382 -3.62 1.06 16.49
N SER A 383 -2.90 0.04 16.96
CA SER A 383 -3.12 -1.37 16.62
C SER A 383 -4.56 -1.86 16.81
N PRO A 384 -5.24 -1.59 17.94
CA PRO A 384 -6.63 -1.99 18.14
C PRO A 384 -7.61 -1.38 17.13
N ARG A 385 -7.22 -0.26 16.49
CA ARG A 385 -8.05 0.54 15.59
C ARG A 385 -7.66 0.37 14.12
N PHE A 386 -6.58 -0.36 13.80
CA PHE A 386 -6.23 -0.66 12.41
C PHE A 386 -7.38 -1.29 11.61
N PRO A 387 -8.16 -2.26 12.14
CA PRO A 387 -9.30 -2.83 11.41
C PRO A 387 -10.35 -1.77 11.02
N GLU A 388 -10.57 -0.78 11.89
CA GLU A 388 -11.52 0.31 11.66
C GLU A 388 -11.00 1.30 10.63
N ALA A 389 -9.73 1.68 10.73
CA ALA A 389 -9.11 2.60 9.77
C ALA A 389 -9.02 1.97 8.37
N VAL A 390 -8.75 0.65 8.28
CA VAL A 390 -8.84 -0.11 7.03
C VAL A 390 -10.26 -0.16 6.49
N LYS A 391 -11.27 -0.34 7.37
CA LYS A 391 -12.69 -0.29 6.99
C LYS A 391 -13.06 1.08 6.41
N LEU A 392 -12.61 2.18 7.01
CA LEU A 392 -12.83 3.56 6.53
C LEU A 392 -12.10 3.84 5.20
N ALA A 393 -10.89 3.32 5.00
CA ALA A 393 -10.15 3.34 3.73
C ALA A 393 -10.80 2.53 2.60
N SER A 394 -11.69 1.59 2.95
CA SER A 394 -12.40 0.72 2.02
C SER A 394 -13.83 1.18 1.70
N VAL A 395 -14.34 2.26 2.32
CA VAL A 395 -15.66 2.80 1.99
C VAL A 395 -15.57 3.62 0.70
N PRO A 396 -16.26 3.23 -0.39
CA PRO A 396 -16.17 3.99 -1.65
C PRO A 396 -16.84 5.37 -1.50
N SER A 397 -16.08 6.43 -1.79
CA SER A 397 -16.63 7.71 -2.26
C SER A 397 -17.26 7.50 -3.64
N GLU A 398 -18.39 8.15 -3.92
CA GLU A 398 -19.34 7.85 -5.02
C GLU A 398 -18.78 7.86 -6.46
N ASN A 399 -17.53 8.23 -6.69
CA ASN A 399 -16.92 8.27 -8.02
C ASN A 399 -15.75 7.28 -8.15
N VAL A 400 -16.02 6.16 -8.79
CA VAL A 400 -15.15 4.98 -8.82
C VAL A 400 -14.00 5.12 -9.83
N GLY A 401 -12.82 5.48 -9.33
CA GLY A 401 -11.49 5.26 -9.95
C GLY A 401 -10.76 4.06 -9.32
N PRO A 402 -9.52 3.74 -9.74
CA PRO A 402 -8.83 2.52 -9.34
C PRO A 402 -8.67 2.35 -7.82
N SER A 403 -8.67 1.11 -7.33
CA SER A 403 -8.30 0.77 -5.96
C SER A 403 -6.86 1.20 -5.65
N MET A 404 -6.49 1.34 -4.38
CA MET A 404 -5.12 1.68 -3.97
C MET A 404 -4.03 0.71 -4.49
N ALA A 405 -4.38 -0.55 -4.81
CA ALA A 405 -3.48 -1.49 -5.50
C ALA A 405 -3.24 -1.07 -6.95
N GLU A 406 -4.26 -0.53 -7.62
CA GLU A 406 -4.19 -0.06 -9.00
C GLU A 406 -3.51 1.32 -9.13
N VAL A 407 -3.54 2.20 -8.11
CA VAL A 407 -2.74 3.45 -8.11
C VAL A 407 -1.25 3.16 -7.86
N SER A 408 -0.93 2.13 -7.07
CA SER A 408 0.45 1.62 -6.96
C SER A 408 0.95 0.97 -8.27
N LEU A 409 0.05 0.66 -9.19
CA LEU A 409 0.31 0.12 -10.53
C LEU A 409 0.15 1.17 -11.64
N TYR A 410 -0.32 2.38 -11.33
CA TYR A 410 -0.47 3.45 -12.31
C TYR A 410 0.91 4.04 -12.62
N GLN A 411 1.52 3.53 -13.68
CA GLN A 411 2.64 4.17 -14.35
C GLN A 411 2.05 5.08 -15.43
N PRO A 412 2.24 6.40 -15.40
CA PRO A 412 2.09 7.16 -16.64
C PRO A 412 3.05 6.53 -17.66
N GLU A 413 2.65 6.45 -18.93
CA GLU A 413 3.57 6.14 -20.01
C GLU A 413 4.67 7.22 -19.99
N ILE A 414 5.77 6.93 -19.32
CA ILE A 414 7.00 7.68 -19.49
C ILE A 414 7.47 7.27 -20.87
N GLU A 415 6.99 7.99 -21.90
CA GLU A 415 7.75 8.13 -23.15
C GLU A 415 9.20 8.31 -22.74
N THR A 416 10.08 7.54 -23.37
CA THR A 416 11.50 7.46 -23.07
C THR A 416 12.06 8.88 -22.98
N ILE A 417 12.09 9.44 -21.76
CA ILE A 417 12.69 10.75 -21.53
C ILE A 417 14.16 10.48 -21.77
N THR A 418 14.61 10.89 -22.95
CA THR A 418 16.02 11.02 -23.24
C THR A 418 16.49 12.17 -22.35
N ILE A 419 16.89 11.84 -21.12
CA ILE A 419 17.44 12.82 -20.18
C ILE A 419 18.67 13.40 -20.88
N PRO A 420 18.72 14.72 -21.18
CA PRO A 420 19.95 15.33 -21.64
C PRO A 420 21.00 15.08 -20.57
N ARG A 421 22.14 14.49 -20.98
CA ARG A 421 23.26 14.22 -20.07
C ARG A 421 23.51 15.46 -19.20
N PRO A 422 23.45 15.36 -17.86
CA PRO A 422 23.93 16.44 -17.03
C PRO A 422 25.42 16.62 -17.33
N GLN A 423 25.82 17.87 -17.61
CA GLN A 423 27.21 18.26 -17.73
C GLN A 423 27.85 18.14 -16.34
N TYR A 424 28.28 16.94 -15.99
CA TYR A 424 29.27 16.73 -14.95
C TYR A 424 30.63 16.75 -15.64
N GLU A 425 31.27 17.92 -15.63
CA GLU A 425 32.68 18.03 -16.00
C GLU A 425 33.53 17.23 -15.00
N GLY A 426 34.28 16.27 -15.52
CA GLY A 426 35.38 15.62 -14.81
C GLY A 426 35.06 14.25 -14.23
N LEU A 427 34.88 13.24 -15.08
CA LEU A 427 35.24 11.84 -14.80
C LEU A 427 35.42 11.10 -16.13
N VAL A 428 36.61 10.55 -16.31
CA VAL A 428 37.07 9.88 -17.54
C VAL A 428 36.28 8.57 -17.73
N LEU A 429 35.50 8.50 -18.82
CA LEU A 429 34.87 7.27 -19.27
C LEU A 429 35.91 6.41 -19.99
N ILE A 430 36.13 5.20 -19.49
CA ILE A 430 36.90 4.15 -20.15
C ILE A 430 35.96 3.53 -21.20
N ASN A 431 36.37 3.61 -22.46
CA ASN A 431 35.60 3.23 -23.66
C ASN A 431 35.32 1.71 -23.77
N GLU A 432 34.18 1.41 -24.40
CA GLU A 432 33.78 0.08 -24.90
C GLU A 432 34.78 -0.55 -25.89
N PRO A 433 34.84 -1.90 -26.00
CA PRO A 433 35.74 -2.59 -26.91
C PRO A 433 35.16 -2.70 -28.33
N VAL A 434 35.89 -2.17 -29.31
CA VAL A 434 35.71 -2.46 -30.74
C VAL A 434 36.46 -3.75 -31.08
N LEU A 435 35.74 -4.74 -31.65
CA LEU A 435 36.30 -5.97 -32.21
C LEU A 435 37.24 -5.66 -33.41
N PRO A 436 38.37 -6.37 -33.57
CA PRO A 436 39.42 -5.98 -34.51
C PRO A 436 39.17 -6.52 -35.93
N THR A 437 39.27 -5.64 -36.92
CA THR A 437 39.60 -5.99 -38.31
C THR A 437 40.96 -5.40 -38.67
N SER A 438 41.93 -6.29 -38.87
CA SER A 438 43.19 -6.17 -39.63
C SER A 438 43.83 -4.78 -39.78
N ALA A 439 44.95 -4.58 -39.10
CA ALA A 439 45.89 -3.50 -39.37
C ALA A 439 46.93 -3.92 -40.43
N SER A 440 47.25 -3.00 -41.35
CA SER A 440 48.55 -2.91 -42.00
C SER A 440 49.15 -1.53 -41.71
N SER A 441 50.27 -1.53 -40.99
CA SER A 441 51.43 -0.63 -41.11
C SER A 441 51.22 0.86 -41.43
N ALA A 442 51.62 1.76 -40.53
CA ALA A 442 52.89 2.50 -40.63
C ALA A 442 52.98 3.66 -39.61
N SER A 443 54.18 3.77 -39.07
CA SER A 443 54.76 4.74 -38.13
C SER A 443 54.64 6.23 -38.52
N ILE A 444 54.72 7.13 -37.53
CA ILE A 444 55.77 8.18 -37.34
C ILE A 444 55.29 9.31 -36.38
N HIS A 445 56.21 9.67 -35.45
CA HIS A 445 56.51 10.91 -34.68
C HIS A 445 55.49 12.06 -34.49
N PHE A 446 55.67 13.03 -33.58
CA PHE A 446 56.31 13.29 -32.26
C PHE A 446 56.21 14.84 -32.08
N GLN A 447 56.20 15.35 -30.84
CA GLN A 447 56.26 16.78 -30.42
C GLN A 447 55.03 17.67 -30.71
N GLY A 448 54.58 18.59 -29.85
CA GLY A 448 55.11 19.14 -28.58
C GLY A 448 54.73 20.63 -28.45
N SER A 449 54.61 21.12 -27.19
CA SER A 449 54.47 22.53 -26.70
C SER A 449 53.16 23.30 -26.99
N GLN A 450 52.36 23.74 -26.01
CA GLN A 450 52.53 24.80 -24.97
C GLN A 450 52.54 26.24 -25.53
N THR A 451 51.55 27.08 -25.18
CA THR A 451 51.60 28.19 -24.17
C THR A 451 50.47 29.23 -24.40
N GLN A 452 49.81 29.65 -23.28
CA GLN A 452 49.41 31.02 -22.83
C GLN A 452 48.67 31.98 -23.79
N ASP A 453 47.90 33.00 -23.39
CA ASP A 453 47.20 33.53 -22.20
C ASP A 453 46.35 34.73 -22.74
N ASP A 454 45.47 35.29 -21.90
CA ASP A 454 44.90 36.66 -21.91
C ASP A 454 43.56 37.03 -22.61
N GLU A 455 42.56 37.24 -21.74
CA GLU A 455 41.77 38.48 -21.47
C GLU A 455 40.79 39.16 -22.48
N PHE A 456 39.55 39.31 -21.96
CA PHE A 456 38.63 40.48 -21.92
C PHE A 456 37.60 40.84 -23.04
N GLN A 457 36.33 40.86 -22.59
CA GLN A 457 35.20 41.79 -22.86
C GLN A 457 34.36 41.84 -24.16
N SER A 458 33.06 41.54 -23.96
CA SER A 458 31.82 42.33 -24.26
C SER A 458 31.66 43.07 -25.61
N THR A 459 30.54 42.80 -26.31
CA THR A 459 29.57 43.85 -26.73
C THR A 459 28.25 43.27 -27.27
N ARG A 460 27.15 43.96 -26.92
CA ARG A 460 25.78 43.84 -27.47
C ARG A 460 25.63 44.63 -28.79
N LYS A 461 24.64 44.29 -29.63
CA LYS A 461 23.98 45.24 -30.56
C LYS A 461 22.46 45.03 -30.67
N HIS A 462 21.79 46.14 -30.97
CA HIS A 462 20.35 46.47 -30.93
C HIS A 462 19.93 47.03 -32.31
N GLY A 463 18.61 47.12 -32.58
CA GLY A 463 18.00 48.04 -33.56
C GLY A 463 16.54 47.69 -33.94
N THR A 464 15.51 48.34 -33.36
CA THR A 464 14.67 49.49 -33.84
C THR A 464 13.70 49.16 -35.00
N ARG A 465 12.35 49.19 -34.90
CA ARG A 465 11.28 50.16 -34.48
C ARG A 465 10.90 51.20 -35.57
N TYR A 466 9.62 51.24 -35.97
CA TYR A 466 8.87 52.43 -36.43
C TYR A 466 7.36 52.29 -36.19
N THR A 467 6.70 53.43 -35.95
CA THR A 467 5.30 53.69 -35.53
C THR A 467 4.58 54.55 -36.59
N HIS A 468 3.25 54.45 -36.71
CA HIS A 468 2.36 55.63 -36.84
C HIS A 468 0.87 55.29 -36.66
N SER A 469 0.14 56.28 -36.15
CA SER A 469 -1.28 56.41 -35.80
C SER A 469 -2.19 56.75 -36.99
N ASP A 470 -3.52 56.50 -36.86
CA ASP A 470 -4.63 57.47 -37.06
C ASP A 470 -6.01 56.75 -37.24
N GLU A 471 -7.04 57.21 -36.51
CA GLU A 471 -8.50 56.97 -36.72
C GLU A 471 -9.10 58.08 -37.67
N PRO A 472 -10.41 58.18 -38.06
CA PRO A 472 -11.67 57.47 -37.64
C PRO A 472 -12.77 57.17 -38.75
N ARG A 473 -13.90 56.57 -38.32
CA ARG A 473 -15.34 56.97 -38.53
C ARG A 473 -16.29 56.33 -39.61
N ILE A 474 -17.51 55.94 -39.11
CA ILE A 474 -18.90 55.79 -39.70
C ILE A 474 -19.11 54.59 -40.70
N THR A 475 -20.15 53.71 -40.68
CA THR A 475 -21.64 53.81 -40.61
C THR A 475 -22.32 52.44 -40.37
N ASP A 476 -23.46 52.47 -39.63
CA ASP A 476 -24.76 51.77 -39.84
C ASP A 476 -24.80 50.21 -39.79
N GLU A 477 -25.81 49.48 -39.26
CA GLU A 477 -27.21 49.74 -38.88
C GLU A 477 -27.76 48.49 -38.10
N GLU A 478 -28.77 48.70 -37.23
CA GLU A 478 -29.89 47.80 -36.81
C GLU A 478 -29.61 46.35 -36.26
N ASN A 479 -30.17 45.86 -35.13
CA ASN A 479 -31.48 46.05 -34.50
C ASN A 479 -31.46 45.74 -32.98
N GLY A 480 -32.17 46.55 -32.17
CA GLY A 480 -32.56 46.24 -30.79
C GLY A 480 -33.73 45.23 -30.72
N TYR A 481 -34.39 44.90 -29.61
CA TYR A 481 -34.56 45.50 -28.27
C TYR A 481 -35.04 44.35 -27.33
N CYS A 482 -34.44 44.20 -26.15
CA CYS A 482 -34.98 44.48 -24.80
C CYS A 482 -35.86 43.42 -24.07
N PHE A 483 -35.45 43.24 -22.82
CA PHE A 483 -36.09 42.65 -21.65
C PHE A 483 -37.46 43.23 -21.30
N VAL A 484 -38.34 42.41 -20.70
CA VAL A 484 -39.26 42.81 -19.61
C VAL A 484 -39.46 41.62 -18.64
N ASP A 485 -39.55 41.98 -17.35
CA ASP A 485 -39.64 41.16 -16.13
C ASP A 485 -41.00 40.47 -15.83
N LYS A 486 -40.89 39.42 -14.98
CA LYS A 486 -41.79 38.89 -13.92
C LYS A 486 -43.19 38.32 -14.27
N GLU A 487 -43.42 37.06 -13.86
CA GLU A 487 -44.43 36.69 -12.84
C GLU A 487 -44.36 35.19 -12.47
N GLU A 488 -44.50 34.89 -11.17
CA GLU A 488 -44.64 33.55 -10.57
C GLU A 488 -46.04 32.97 -10.83
N ILE A 489 -46.12 31.70 -11.24
CA ILE A 489 -47.31 30.85 -11.03
C ILE A 489 -46.86 29.46 -10.52
N HIS A 490 -47.15 29.19 -9.25
CA HIS A 490 -47.06 27.87 -8.64
C HIS A 490 -48.01 26.87 -9.32
N SER A 491 -47.51 25.70 -9.75
CA SER A 491 -48.32 24.53 -10.08
C SER A 491 -47.69 23.26 -9.49
N PRO A 492 -48.42 22.46 -8.68
CA PRO A 492 -47.85 21.35 -7.88
C PRO A 492 -47.75 20.01 -8.64
N GLU A 493 -47.68 20.03 -9.97
CA GLU A 493 -47.81 18.81 -10.80
C GLU A 493 -46.50 18.33 -11.43
N ARG A 494 -45.41 19.11 -11.32
CA ARG A 494 -44.08 18.72 -11.86
C ARG A 494 -43.22 17.88 -10.90
N GLU A 495 -43.54 17.83 -9.62
CA GLU A 495 -42.75 17.06 -8.63
C GLU A 495 -43.03 15.56 -8.65
N ARG A 496 -44.18 15.10 -9.21
CA ARG A 496 -44.47 13.66 -9.30
C ARG A 496 -43.86 12.95 -10.50
N ILE A 497 -43.50 13.66 -11.57
CA ILE A 497 -42.97 13.02 -12.79
C ILE A 497 -41.44 12.85 -12.74
N GLN A 498 -40.74 13.60 -11.87
CA GLN A 498 -39.28 13.48 -11.71
C GLN A 498 -38.85 12.38 -10.72
N GLN A 499 -39.77 11.82 -9.94
CA GLN A 499 -39.43 10.80 -8.94
C GLN A 499 -39.44 9.37 -9.50
N ASP A 500 -40.15 9.12 -10.61
CA ASP A 500 -40.20 7.79 -11.23
C ASP A 500 -39.03 7.51 -12.19
N SER A 501 -38.40 8.54 -12.79
CA SER A 501 -37.28 8.37 -13.75
C SER A 501 -35.94 8.01 -13.11
N VAL A 502 -35.73 8.30 -11.82
CA VAL A 502 -34.48 7.97 -11.09
C VAL A 502 -34.40 6.48 -10.75
N THR A 503 -35.52 5.76 -10.77
CA THR A 503 -35.56 4.33 -10.40
C THR A 503 -35.11 3.37 -11.49
N ASP A 504 -34.96 3.84 -12.75
CA ASP A 504 -34.65 2.97 -13.89
C ASP A 504 -33.19 2.44 -13.89
N GLU A 505 -32.28 3.07 -13.15
CA GLU A 505 -30.85 2.72 -13.13
C GLU A 505 -30.35 2.10 -11.81
N LEU A 506 -31.20 1.99 -10.78
CA LEU A 506 -30.82 1.47 -9.47
C LEU A 506 -30.58 -0.05 -9.51
N ARG A 507 -29.45 -0.49 -8.97
CA ARG A 507 -29.03 -1.91 -8.97
C ARG A 507 -28.67 -2.48 -7.59
N THR A 508 -28.60 -1.64 -6.57
CA THR A 508 -28.08 -2.00 -5.24
C THR A 508 -29.12 -1.80 -4.15
N VAL A 509 -29.25 -2.82 -3.30
CA VAL A 509 -30.20 -2.88 -2.18
C VAL A 509 -29.46 -3.19 -0.89
N ASP A 510 -29.94 -2.60 0.21
CA ASP A 510 -29.51 -2.92 1.57
C ASP A 510 -30.58 -3.79 2.25
N ILE A 511 -30.13 -4.91 2.82
CA ILE A 511 -30.94 -5.88 3.56
C ILE A 511 -30.61 -5.73 5.04
N ARG A 512 -31.60 -5.40 5.88
CA ARG A 512 -31.43 -5.15 7.32
C ARG A 512 -32.18 -6.17 8.17
N GLY A 513 -31.72 -6.37 9.41
CA GLY A 513 -32.36 -7.26 10.38
C GLY A 513 -32.04 -8.74 10.20
N ILE A 514 -30.93 -9.05 9.52
CA ILE A 514 -30.47 -10.40 9.22
C ILE A 514 -30.25 -11.20 10.52
N PRO A 515 -30.63 -12.50 10.58
CA PRO A 515 -30.38 -13.35 11.74
C PRO A 515 -28.89 -13.41 12.14
N GLU A 516 -28.63 -13.52 13.43
CA GLU A 516 -27.29 -13.76 13.95
C GLU A 516 -26.76 -15.12 13.45
N GLY A 517 -25.49 -15.15 13.03
CA GLY A 517 -24.87 -16.36 12.45
C GLY A 517 -25.20 -16.62 10.97
N THR A 518 -25.94 -15.72 10.30
CA THR A 518 -26.16 -15.84 8.85
C THR A 518 -24.83 -15.84 8.09
N THR A 519 -24.65 -16.80 7.18
CA THR A 519 -23.46 -16.91 6.34
C THR A 519 -23.69 -16.35 4.93
N HIS A 520 -22.61 -16.18 4.16
CA HIS A 520 -22.73 -15.83 2.73
C HIS A 520 -23.51 -16.89 1.94
N VAL A 521 -23.43 -18.16 2.36
CA VAL A 521 -24.20 -19.27 1.76
C VAL A 521 -25.69 -19.08 1.98
N ASP A 522 -26.10 -18.74 3.20
CA ASP A 522 -27.52 -18.49 3.52
C ASP A 522 -28.09 -17.32 2.72
N LEU A 523 -27.30 -16.25 2.59
CA LEU A 523 -27.68 -15.08 1.80
C LEU A 523 -27.78 -15.41 0.31
N ALA A 524 -26.78 -16.07 -0.29
CA ALA A 524 -26.81 -16.48 -1.69
C ALA A 524 -27.98 -17.42 -1.99
N ASN A 525 -28.28 -18.34 -1.06
CA ASN A 525 -29.41 -19.26 -1.18
C ASN A 525 -30.78 -18.59 -1.06
N ALA A 526 -30.89 -17.43 -0.40
CA ALA A 526 -32.13 -16.66 -0.35
C ALA A 526 -32.35 -15.81 -1.60
N VAL A 527 -31.28 -15.30 -2.23
CA VAL A 527 -31.37 -14.41 -3.40
C VAL A 527 -31.79 -15.19 -4.66
N CYS A 528 -32.77 -14.65 -5.38
CA CYS A 528 -33.28 -15.14 -6.66
C CYS A 528 -33.81 -13.96 -7.50
N GLY A 529 -34.00 -14.18 -8.81
CA GLY A 529 -34.54 -13.18 -9.74
C GLY A 529 -33.52 -12.42 -10.59
N GLY A 530 -32.23 -12.70 -10.48
CA GLY A 530 -31.23 -12.11 -11.35
C GLY A 530 -29.78 -12.39 -10.95
N ALA A 531 -28.87 -12.19 -11.90
CA ALA A 531 -27.45 -12.35 -11.67
C ALA A 531 -26.92 -11.26 -10.74
N VAL A 532 -26.07 -11.66 -9.81
CA VAL A 532 -25.53 -10.83 -8.75
C VAL A 532 -24.13 -10.39 -9.12
N LEU A 533 -23.92 -9.08 -9.05
CA LEU A 533 -22.63 -8.44 -9.26
C LEU A 533 -21.75 -8.59 -8.02
N GLU A 534 -22.34 -8.35 -6.84
CA GLU A 534 -21.65 -8.41 -5.54
C GLU A 534 -22.60 -8.71 -4.38
N LEU A 535 -22.14 -9.56 -3.47
CA LEU A 535 -22.70 -9.85 -2.15
C LEU A 535 -21.71 -9.39 -1.07
N HIS A 536 -22.14 -8.52 -0.17
CA HIS A 536 -21.31 -8.09 0.95
C HIS A 536 -22.08 -8.16 2.27
N LEU A 537 -21.67 -9.06 3.16
CA LEU A 537 -22.30 -9.28 4.46
C LEU A 537 -21.62 -8.44 5.55
N LYS A 538 -22.38 -7.61 6.25
CA LYS A 538 -21.94 -6.80 7.39
C LYS A 538 -22.43 -7.44 8.69
N LEU A 539 -21.65 -8.40 9.20
CA LEU A 539 -22.03 -9.22 10.37
C LEU A 539 -22.34 -8.39 11.62
N PHE A 540 -21.53 -7.38 11.93
CA PHE A 540 -21.74 -6.50 13.09
C PHE A 540 -23.03 -5.67 12.98
N ASP A 541 -23.35 -5.20 11.77
CA ASP A 541 -24.50 -4.33 11.52
C ASP A 541 -25.80 -5.13 11.29
N ARG A 542 -25.74 -6.47 11.37
CA ARG A 542 -26.82 -7.40 11.01
C ARG A 542 -27.49 -7.02 9.69
N SER A 543 -26.66 -6.67 8.70
CA SER A 543 -27.10 -6.22 7.38
C SER A 543 -26.25 -6.80 6.26
N ALA A 544 -26.78 -6.78 5.05
CA ALA A 544 -26.06 -7.16 3.84
C ALA A 544 -26.36 -6.17 2.72
N ARG A 545 -25.38 -5.99 1.84
CA ARG A 545 -25.53 -5.24 0.60
C ARG A 545 -25.51 -6.20 -0.57
N LEU A 546 -26.45 -6.02 -1.48
CA LEU A 546 -26.64 -6.85 -2.65
C LEU A 546 -26.74 -5.96 -3.89
N SER A 547 -25.87 -6.19 -4.86
CA SER A 547 -25.85 -5.46 -6.14
C SER A 547 -26.12 -6.42 -7.29
N PHE A 548 -27.07 -6.10 -8.17
CA PHE A 548 -27.39 -6.90 -9.35
C PHE A 548 -26.64 -6.43 -10.60
N ILE A 549 -26.37 -7.35 -11.52
CA ILE A 549 -25.81 -7.04 -12.83
C ILE A 549 -26.78 -6.16 -13.63
N GLU A 550 -28.08 -6.50 -13.61
CA GLU A 550 -29.12 -5.76 -14.31
C GLU A 550 -29.96 -4.93 -13.34
N PRO A 551 -30.11 -3.60 -13.55
CA PRO A 551 -31.00 -2.75 -12.74
C PRO A 551 -32.44 -3.27 -12.71
N PHE A 552 -32.92 -3.83 -13.83
CA PHE A 552 -34.24 -4.46 -13.90
C PHE A 552 -34.41 -5.59 -12.86
N ALA A 553 -33.39 -6.44 -12.68
CA ALA A 553 -33.45 -7.52 -11.68
C ALA A 553 -33.55 -6.98 -10.25
N ALA A 554 -32.82 -5.90 -9.93
CA ALA A 554 -32.91 -5.26 -8.62
C ALA A 554 -34.33 -4.72 -8.34
N ARG A 555 -34.97 -4.11 -9.34
CA ARG A 555 -36.36 -3.62 -9.20
C ARG A 555 -37.35 -4.73 -8.95
N VAL A 556 -37.26 -5.81 -9.72
CA VAL A 556 -38.13 -6.98 -9.53
C VAL A 556 -37.88 -7.58 -8.14
N PHE A 557 -36.63 -7.66 -7.70
CA PHE A 557 -36.27 -8.13 -6.37
C PHE A 557 -36.89 -7.28 -5.25
N VAL A 558 -36.78 -5.95 -5.31
CA VAL A 558 -37.38 -5.05 -4.32
C VAL A 558 -38.91 -5.12 -4.33
N SER A 559 -39.52 -5.15 -5.52
CA SER A 559 -40.96 -5.28 -5.68
C SER A 559 -41.47 -6.59 -5.06
N ASN A 560 -40.78 -7.70 -5.33
CA ASN A 560 -41.14 -8.99 -4.76
C ASN A 560 -40.93 -9.03 -3.24
N ALA A 561 -39.82 -8.47 -2.74
CA ALA A 561 -39.56 -8.37 -1.31
C ALA A 561 -40.64 -7.55 -0.57
N LYS A 562 -41.20 -6.51 -1.21
CA LYS A 562 -42.32 -5.74 -0.66
C LYS A 562 -43.65 -6.51 -0.68
N GLN A 563 -43.92 -7.25 -1.75
CA GLN A 563 -45.19 -7.98 -1.93
C GLN A 563 -45.25 -9.28 -1.11
N GLN A 564 -44.20 -10.09 -1.14
CA GLN A 564 -44.18 -11.44 -0.57
C GLN A 564 -43.34 -11.53 0.73
N GLY A 565 -42.54 -10.50 1.01
CA GLY A 565 -41.52 -10.54 2.06
C GLY A 565 -40.25 -11.25 1.58
N PHE A 566 -39.10 -10.82 2.09
CA PHE A 566 -37.83 -11.50 1.88
C PHE A 566 -37.41 -12.19 3.18
N TYR A 567 -37.01 -13.46 3.09
CA TYR A 567 -36.70 -14.28 4.26
C TYR A 567 -35.30 -14.87 4.13
N ILE A 568 -34.49 -14.73 5.18
CA ILE A 568 -33.19 -15.38 5.30
C ILE A 568 -33.24 -16.27 6.53
N ALA A 569 -32.87 -17.55 6.38
CA ALA A 569 -32.95 -18.56 7.44
C ALA A 569 -34.31 -18.59 8.18
N GLY A 570 -35.41 -18.42 7.43
CA GLY A 570 -36.78 -18.43 7.97
C GLY A 570 -37.23 -17.13 8.68
N LYS A 571 -36.36 -16.13 8.84
CA LYS A 571 -36.72 -14.83 9.42
C LYS A 571 -36.97 -13.80 8.33
N LYS A 572 -38.08 -13.06 8.44
CA LYS A 572 -38.37 -11.93 7.56
C LYS A 572 -37.34 -10.82 7.81
N VAL A 573 -36.72 -10.35 6.73
CA VAL A 573 -35.74 -9.25 6.74
C VAL A 573 -36.28 -8.07 5.96
N GLU A 574 -35.74 -6.88 6.23
CA GLU A 574 -36.13 -5.65 5.57
C GLU A 574 -35.25 -5.43 4.34
N VAL A 575 -35.86 -5.13 3.19
CA VAL A 575 -35.14 -4.82 1.94
C VAL A 575 -35.45 -3.38 1.54
N THR A 576 -34.40 -2.58 1.42
CA THR A 576 -34.48 -1.16 1.06
C THR A 576 -33.52 -0.86 -0.08
N TRP A 577 -33.83 0.15 -0.89
CA TRP A 577 -32.83 0.67 -1.84
C TRP A 577 -31.64 1.22 -1.06
N ALA A 578 -30.42 0.89 -1.49
CA ALA A 578 -29.24 1.46 -0.87
C ALA A 578 -29.14 2.95 -1.23
N GLU A 579 -28.82 3.78 -0.24
CA GLU A 579 -28.56 5.21 -0.47
C GLU A 579 -27.42 5.42 -1.48
N ARG A 580 -26.42 4.51 -1.44
CA ARG A 580 -25.34 4.45 -2.43
C ARG A 580 -25.53 3.28 -3.39
N GLN A 581 -25.65 3.59 -4.68
CA GLN A 581 -25.74 2.61 -5.74
C GLN A 581 -24.37 2.16 -6.22
N PHE A 582 -24.25 0.88 -6.60
CA PHE A 582 -23.01 0.36 -7.16
C PHE A 582 -22.82 0.87 -8.59
N PHE A 583 -21.67 1.49 -8.85
CA PHE A 583 -21.30 1.91 -10.20
C PHE A 583 -20.64 0.76 -10.96
N LEU A 584 -21.32 0.24 -11.98
CA LEU A 584 -20.79 -0.84 -12.82
C LEU A 584 -19.73 -0.29 -13.78
N ARG A 585 -18.44 -0.50 -13.46
CA ARG A 585 -17.31 -0.05 -14.29
C ARG A 585 -17.38 -0.64 -15.72
N PRO A 586 -16.98 0.10 -16.77
CA PRO A 586 -17.02 -0.38 -18.16
C PRO A 586 -16.28 -1.70 -18.41
N PHE A 587 -15.11 -1.89 -17.81
CA PHE A 587 -14.34 -3.14 -17.96
C PHE A 587 -15.06 -4.37 -17.38
N ILE A 588 -15.74 -4.20 -16.23
CA ILE A 588 -16.53 -5.27 -15.63
C ILE A 588 -17.80 -5.52 -16.45
N LYS A 589 -18.47 -4.45 -16.92
CA LYS A 589 -19.59 -4.56 -17.86
C LYS A 589 -19.20 -5.35 -19.10
N GLN A 590 -18.10 -4.97 -19.76
CA GLN A 590 -17.57 -5.68 -20.91
C GLN A 590 -17.29 -7.16 -20.58
N SER A 591 -16.68 -7.45 -19.44
CA SER A 591 -16.39 -8.84 -19.05
C SER A 591 -17.67 -9.65 -18.82
N VAL A 592 -18.68 -9.04 -18.20
CA VAL A 592 -20.02 -9.63 -18.02
C VAL A 592 -20.71 -9.86 -19.37
N ASP A 593 -20.62 -8.92 -20.30
CA ASP A 593 -21.14 -9.06 -21.67
C ASP A 593 -20.48 -10.23 -22.41
N HIS A 594 -19.23 -10.57 -22.06
CA HIS A 594 -18.51 -11.76 -22.53
C HIS A 594 -18.74 -13.02 -21.67
N GLY A 595 -19.74 -13.00 -20.77
CA GLY A 595 -20.17 -14.15 -19.98
C GLY A 595 -19.50 -14.29 -18.60
N ALA A 596 -18.82 -13.26 -18.10
CA ALA A 596 -18.30 -13.28 -16.74
C ALA A 596 -19.43 -13.26 -15.69
N SER A 597 -19.24 -14.04 -14.62
CA SER A 597 -20.14 -14.10 -13.47
C SER A 597 -19.32 -14.20 -12.18
N ARG A 598 -19.98 -14.23 -11.03
CA ARG A 598 -19.33 -14.48 -9.73
C ARG A 598 -18.92 -15.95 -9.51
N ASN A 599 -19.24 -16.84 -10.45
CA ASN A 599 -19.00 -18.27 -10.33
C ASN A 599 -17.99 -18.75 -11.37
N LEU A 600 -17.16 -19.70 -10.97
CA LEU A 600 -16.15 -20.34 -11.80
C LEU A 600 -16.40 -21.84 -11.91
N VAL A 601 -15.97 -22.42 -13.03
CA VAL A 601 -15.88 -23.85 -13.22
C VAL A 601 -14.48 -24.22 -13.68
N ILE A 602 -13.88 -25.18 -12.98
CA ILE A 602 -12.65 -25.85 -13.39
C ILE A 602 -13.06 -27.16 -14.05
N ARG A 603 -12.72 -27.35 -15.33
CA ARG A 603 -12.97 -28.58 -16.10
C ARG A 603 -11.75 -29.50 -16.05
N ASN A 604 -12.01 -30.81 -16.07
CA ASN A 604 -11.00 -31.87 -16.03
C ASN A 604 -10.09 -31.75 -14.80
N VAL A 605 -10.71 -31.63 -13.63
CA VAL A 605 -10.01 -31.42 -12.36
C VAL A 605 -9.15 -32.63 -12.04
N ASN A 606 -7.87 -32.39 -11.72
CA ASN A 606 -6.97 -33.44 -11.25
C ASN A 606 -7.45 -33.92 -9.86
N PRO A 607 -7.43 -35.24 -9.57
CA PRO A 607 -7.76 -35.78 -8.25
C PRO A 607 -7.07 -35.12 -7.06
N ASN A 608 -5.90 -34.50 -7.25
CA ASN A 608 -5.17 -33.80 -6.19
C ASN A 608 -5.77 -32.42 -5.82
N ILE A 609 -6.69 -31.89 -6.63
CA ILE A 609 -7.37 -30.62 -6.35
C ILE A 609 -8.58 -30.88 -5.47
N THR A 610 -8.49 -30.50 -4.20
CA THR A 610 -9.56 -30.62 -3.20
C THR A 610 -10.20 -29.26 -2.90
N ASP A 611 -11.36 -29.26 -2.25
CA ASP A 611 -12.01 -28.04 -1.74
C ASP A 611 -11.06 -27.22 -0.85
N ALA A 612 -10.39 -27.89 0.10
CA ALA A 612 -9.43 -27.26 1.00
C ALA A 612 -8.28 -26.57 0.24
N LEU A 613 -7.72 -27.25 -0.77
CA LEU A 613 -6.64 -26.70 -1.59
C LEU A 613 -7.09 -25.51 -2.43
N ILE A 614 -8.29 -25.55 -3.01
CA ILE A 614 -8.85 -24.40 -3.73
C ILE A 614 -9.03 -23.21 -2.78
N ARG A 615 -9.53 -23.44 -1.56
CA ARG A 615 -9.70 -22.38 -0.56
C ARG A 615 -8.36 -21.77 -0.15
N GLU A 616 -7.38 -22.60 0.18
CA GLU A 616 -6.01 -22.18 0.50
C GLU A 616 -5.40 -21.34 -0.64
N HIS A 617 -5.56 -21.81 -1.88
CA HIS A 617 -5.07 -21.09 -3.05
C HIS A 617 -5.75 -19.75 -3.29
N LEU A 618 -6.97 -19.52 -2.79
CA LEU A 618 -7.71 -18.28 -2.98
C LEU A 618 -7.68 -17.36 -1.75
N ASP A 619 -7.19 -17.84 -0.59
CA ASP A 619 -7.24 -17.13 0.70
C ASP A 619 -6.48 -15.80 0.72
N HIS A 620 -5.39 -15.71 -0.05
CA HIS A 620 -4.61 -14.48 -0.20
C HIS A 620 -5.30 -13.36 -1.01
N ILE A 621 -6.46 -13.63 -1.66
CA ILE A 621 -7.17 -12.63 -2.47
C ILE A 621 -8.07 -11.79 -1.55
N HIS A 622 -7.73 -10.51 -1.43
CA HIS A 622 -8.44 -9.57 -0.55
C HIS A 622 -9.95 -9.50 -0.85
N ASN A 623 -10.77 -9.58 0.19
CA ASN A 623 -12.25 -9.52 0.15
C ASN A 623 -12.94 -10.59 -0.71
N LEU A 624 -12.19 -11.60 -1.18
CA LEU A 624 -12.79 -12.75 -1.83
C LEU A 624 -13.36 -13.68 -0.76
N VAL A 625 -14.64 -14.03 -0.91
CA VAL A 625 -15.28 -15.07 -0.11
C VAL A 625 -15.68 -16.20 -1.03
N VAL A 626 -15.13 -17.38 -0.78
CA VAL A 626 -15.57 -18.64 -1.41
C VAL A 626 -16.82 -19.11 -0.70
N ILE A 627 -17.98 -18.88 -1.32
CA ILE A 627 -19.29 -19.23 -0.79
C ILE A 627 -19.44 -20.75 -0.73
N ASP A 628 -19.23 -21.43 -1.86
CA ASP A 628 -19.43 -22.88 -1.97
C ASP A 628 -18.51 -23.48 -3.03
N ILE A 629 -18.12 -24.74 -2.85
CA ILE A 629 -17.37 -25.51 -3.84
C ILE A 629 -18.02 -26.88 -3.99
N LYS A 630 -18.41 -27.23 -5.22
CA LYS A 630 -19.03 -28.52 -5.54
C LYS A 630 -18.28 -29.25 -6.63
N PHE A 631 -17.97 -30.51 -6.39
CA PHE A 631 -17.35 -31.39 -7.38
C PHE A 631 -18.44 -32.24 -8.05
N ASN A 632 -18.56 -32.13 -9.38
CA ASN A 632 -19.50 -32.93 -10.15
C ASN A 632 -18.94 -33.25 -11.54
N GLY A 633 -19.02 -34.51 -11.96
CA GLY A 633 -18.63 -34.95 -13.31
C GLY A 633 -17.20 -34.57 -13.71
N GLY A 634 -16.23 -34.67 -12.78
CA GLY A 634 -14.83 -34.29 -13.02
C GLY A 634 -14.60 -32.77 -13.15
N SER A 635 -15.59 -31.95 -12.80
CA SER A 635 -15.49 -30.48 -12.74
C SER A 635 -15.68 -29.98 -11.31
N ALA A 636 -15.02 -28.88 -10.96
CA ALA A 636 -15.22 -28.17 -9.69
C ALA A 636 -15.92 -26.84 -9.97
N PHE A 637 -17.05 -26.62 -9.32
CA PHE A 637 -17.85 -25.40 -9.40
C PHE A 637 -17.60 -24.57 -8.14
N ILE A 638 -17.17 -23.33 -8.32
CA ILE A 638 -16.76 -22.44 -7.24
C ILE A 638 -17.68 -21.22 -7.28
N SER A 639 -18.44 -21.00 -6.22
CA SER A 639 -19.27 -19.81 -6.05
C SER A 639 -18.54 -18.78 -5.19
N THR A 640 -18.45 -17.54 -5.66
CA THR A 640 -17.80 -16.45 -4.92
C THR A 640 -18.74 -15.28 -4.66
N ASN A 641 -18.31 -14.33 -3.83
CA ASN A 641 -19.12 -13.18 -3.45
C ASN A 641 -19.25 -12.08 -4.51
N SER A 642 -18.38 -12.00 -5.53
CA SER A 642 -18.50 -10.96 -6.57
C SER A 642 -17.91 -11.36 -7.91
N VAL A 643 -18.42 -10.75 -8.99
CA VAL A 643 -17.90 -10.95 -10.37
C VAL A 643 -16.44 -10.52 -10.47
N HIS A 644 -16.11 -9.37 -9.86
CA HIS A 644 -14.74 -8.86 -9.82
C HIS A 644 -13.79 -9.87 -9.17
N ASN A 645 -14.12 -10.37 -7.98
CA ASN A 645 -13.28 -11.33 -7.26
C ASN A 645 -13.17 -12.66 -8.01
N ALA A 646 -14.23 -13.11 -8.70
CA ALA A 646 -14.16 -14.27 -9.58
C ALA A 646 -13.18 -14.08 -10.75
N MET A 647 -13.12 -12.89 -11.35
CA MET A 647 -12.14 -12.59 -12.41
C MET A 647 -10.69 -12.65 -11.88
N PHE A 648 -10.44 -12.10 -10.69
CA PHE A 648 -9.12 -12.20 -10.03
C PHE A 648 -8.77 -13.63 -9.65
N ALA A 649 -9.71 -14.36 -9.05
CA ALA A 649 -9.55 -15.77 -8.69
C ALA A 649 -9.22 -16.63 -9.91
N ARG A 650 -9.92 -16.43 -11.02
CA ARG A 650 -9.65 -17.11 -12.28
C ARG A 650 -8.21 -16.86 -12.76
N SER A 651 -7.77 -15.59 -12.77
CA SER A 651 -6.41 -15.23 -13.20
C SER A 651 -5.33 -15.82 -12.29
N CYS A 652 -5.56 -15.78 -10.97
CA CYS A 652 -4.70 -16.38 -9.96
C CYS A 652 -4.58 -17.91 -10.10
N MET A 653 -5.71 -18.61 -10.30
CA MET A 653 -5.67 -20.06 -10.51
C MET A 653 -4.98 -20.42 -11.83
N MET A 654 -5.18 -19.63 -12.89
CA MET A 654 -4.52 -19.85 -14.18
C MET A 654 -3.00 -19.68 -14.14
N SER A 655 -2.46 -18.85 -13.24
CA SER A 655 -1.01 -18.67 -13.09
C SER A 655 -0.33 -19.77 -12.28
N ARG A 656 -1.10 -20.59 -11.53
CA ARG A 656 -0.57 -21.65 -10.68
C ARG A 656 -0.37 -22.95 -11.46
N THR A 657 0.79 -23.59 -11.27
CA THR A 657 1.14 -24.88 -11.90
C THR A 657 0.16 -26.00 -11.56
N ALA A 658 -0.45 -25.96 -10.36
CA ALA A 658 -1.45 -26.91 -9.91
C ALA A 658 -2.67 -27.04 -10.84
N TYR A 659 -3.05 -25.96 -11.55
CA TYR A 659 -4.19 -25.95 -12.49
C TYR A 659 -3.74 -26.05 -13.95
N LYS A 660 -2.46 -26.30 -14.22
CA LYS A 660 -1.93 -26.43 -15.59
C LYS A 660 -2.67 -27.54 -16.33
N ARG A 661 -3.10 -27.25 -17.56
CA ARG A 661 -3.94 -28.11 -18.43
C ARG A 661 -5.41 -28.29 -17.98
N MET A 662 -5.85 -27.66 -16.90
CA MET A 662 -7.28 -27.55 -16.57
C MET A 662 -7.87 -26.31 -17.24
N LYS A 663 -9.13 -26.39 -17.66
CA LYS A 663 -9.83 -25.24 -18.26
C LYS A 663 -10.63 -24.53 -17.18
N ILE A 664 -10.33 -23.26 -16.93
CA ILE A 664 -11.04 -22.43 -15.94
C ILE A 664 -11.93 -21.42 -16.68
N GLU A 665 -13.24 -21.53 -16.50
CA GLU A 665 -14.27 -20.75 -17.19
C GLU A 665 -15.24 -20.14 -16.16
N PHE A 666 -16.02 -19.15 -16.59
CA PHE A 666 -17.15 -18.69 -15.80
C PHE A 666 -18.32 -19.66 -15.94
N SER A 667 -19.10 -19.81 -14.87
CA SER A 667 -20.35 -20.58 -14.87
C SER A 667 -21.54 -19.68 -14.54
N PRO A 668 -22.78 -20.02 -14.94
CA PRO A 668 -23.94 -19.19 -14.63
C PRO A 668 -24.13 -18.95 -13.13
N ASP A 669 -24.68 -17.78 -12.78
CA ASP A 669 -25.03 -17.44 -11.40
C ASP A 669 -26.35 -18.12 -10.99
N GLU A 670 -26.33 -18.87 -9.88
CA GLU A 670 -27.51 -19.55 -9.33
C GLU A 670 -28.63 -18.59 -8.93
N CYS A 671 -28.33 -17.32 -8.66
CA CYS A 671 -29.32 -16.30 -8.31
C CYS A 671 -30.21 -15.88 -9.49
N VAL A 672 -29.89 -16.27 -10.73
CA VAL A 672 -30.73 -16.02 -11.92
C VAL A 672 -32.04 -16.82 -11.90
N ARG A 673 -32.13 -17.86 -11.05
CA ARG A 673 -33.35 -18.67 -10.90
C ARG A 673 -34.59 -17.80 -10.63
N PRO A 674 -35.77 -18.19 -11.18
CA PRO A 674 -37.00 -17.43 -10.97
C PRO A 674 -37.43 -17.46 -9.50
N PHE A 675 -38.22 -16.46 -9.11
CA PHE A 675 -38.83 -16.45 -7.79
C PHE A 675 -39.71 -17.70 -7.59
N PRO A 676 -39.66 -18.35 -6.41
CA PRO A 676 -40.54 -19.47 -6.09
C PRO A 676 -42.01 -19.05 -6.29
N LYS A 677 -42.80 -19.86 -7.01
CA LYS A 677 -44.24 -19.63 -7.12
C LYS A 677 -44.87 -19.87 -5.74
N VAL A 678 -45.86 -19.06 -5.37
CA VAL A 678 -46.55 -19.11 -4.07
C VAL A 678 -47.08 -20.52 -3.72
N GLU A 679 -47.37 -21.35 -4.73
CA GLU A 679 -47.81 -22.74 -4.58
C GLU A 679 -46.71 -23.73 -4.11
N ASP A 680 -45.42 -23.42 -4.33
CA ASP A 680 -44.29 -24.30 -3.95
C ASP A 680 -43.80 -24.02 -2.51
N SER A 681 -44.00 -22.81 -1.99
CA SER A 681 -43.73 -22.44 -0.58
C SER A 681 -44.59 -23.21 0.44
N LEU A 682 -45.70 -23.82 0.00
CA LEU A 682 -46.56 -24.66 0.84
C LEU A 682 -46.16 -26.13 0.87
N LYS A 683 -45.23 -26.57 0.01
CA LYS A 683 -44.77 -27.96 -0.05
C LYS A 683 -43.52 -28.24 0.80
N LEU A 684 -42.70 -27.22 1.07
CA LEU A 684 -41.49 -27.37 1.92
C LEU A 684 -41.83 -27.51 3.43
N ASN A 685 -43.05 -27.15 3.84
CA ASN A 685 -43.50 -27.20 5.24
C ASN A 685 -44.31 -28.48 5.60
N LYS A 686 -44.33 -29.52 4.75
CA LYS A 686 -45.18 -30.72 4.97
C LYS A 686 -44.44 -32.05 5.19
N THR A 687 -43.12 -32.09 5.27
CA THR A 687 -42.37 -33.33 5.52
C THR A 687 -41.57 -33.28 6.81
N VAL A 688 -42.26 -33.16 7.95
CA VAL A 688 -41.75 -33.64 9.24
C VAL A 688 -42.92 -34.29 9.99
N GLU A 689 -43.11 -35.59 9.77
CA GLU A 689 -43.84 -36.44 10.71
C GLU A 689 -42.87 -36.88 11.83
N ALA A 690 -43.32 -36.71 13.07
CA ALA A 690 -42.58 -37.12 14.27
C ALA A 690 -42.88 -38.58 14.65
N PRO A 691 -41.91 -39.30 15.22
CA PRO A 691 -42.23 -40.23 16.30
C PRO A 691 -41.37 -40.08 17.56
N LYS A 692 -42.08 -39.76 18.64
CA LYS A 692 -42.15 -40.35 20.01
C LYS A 692 -40.90 -40.55 20.88
N LEU A 693 -41.09 -40.10 22.14
CA LEU A 693 -40.19 -40.10 23.31
C LEU A 693 -39.74 -41.48 23.83
N ALA A 694 -38.51 -41.51 24.38
CA ALA A 694 -38.15 -42.29 25.58
C ALA A 694 -37.24 -41.45 26.52
N ARG A 695 -37.40 -41.61 27.85
CA ARG A 695 -36.91 -40.75 28.94
C ARG A 695 -35.58 -41.24 29.59
N LYS A 696 -34.58 -40.33 29.70
CA LYS A 696 -33.72 -39.87 30.86
C LYS A 696 -32.90 -40.89 31.72
N PRO A 697 -31.77 -40.50 32.42
CA PRO A 697 -31.55 -39.20 33.11
C PRO A 697 -30.13 -38.54 33.23
N THR A 698 -30.15 -37.19 33.32
CA THR A 698 -29.40 -36.16 34.16
C THR A 698 -27.87 -36.21 34.35
N LYS A 699 -27.06 -35.13 34.28
CA LYS A 699 -27.09 -33.76 34.89
C LYS A 699 -26.23 -32.76 34.05
N SER A 700 -26.66 -31.52 33.73
CA SER A 700 -26.45 -30.23 34.45
C SER A 700 -24.97 -29.88 34.71
N LEU A 701 -24.37 -28.80 34.16
CA LEU A 701 -24.67 -27.38 34.41
C LEU A 701 -24.23 -26.44 33.24
N SER A 702 -24.86 -25.28 33.21
CA SER A 702 -24.63 -24.10 32.37
C SER A 702 -23.36 -23.29 32.70
N ASN A 703 -22.90 -22.56 31.68
CA ASN A 703 -21.92 -21.46 31.66
C ASN A 703 -21.90 -20.52 32.87
N ARG A 704 -20.69 -20.05 33.23
CA ARG A 704 -20.46 -18.79 33.97
C ARG A 704 -18.98 -18.35 33.87
N PHE A 705 -18.70 -17.36 33.00
CA PHE A 705 -17.62 -16.34 33.05
C PHE A 705 -16.18 -16.79 33.41
N GLU A 706 -15.22 -16.72 32.48
CA GLU A 706 -14.15 -15.69 32.32
C GLU A 706 -12.95 -16.48 31.73
N LEU A 707 -11.99 -15.99 30.92
CA LEU A 707 -11.51 -14.68 30.55
C LEU A 707 -10.63 -14.87 29.28
N LEU A 708 -10.62 -13.85 28.43
CA LEU A 708 -9.74 -13.52 27.30
C LEU A 708 -8.29 -14.05 27.32
N ASN A 709 -7.75 -14.34 26.13
CA ASN A 709 -6.47 -13.82 25.58
C ASN A 709 -6.41 -14.23 24.08
N VAL A 710 -6.28 -13.34 23.08
CA VAL A 710 -5.13 -12.50 22.68
C VAL A 710 -3.88 -13.36 22.43
N GLU A 711 -3.65 -13.73 21.16
CA GLU A 711 -2.34 -14.18 20.69
C GLU A 711 -1.65 -13.02 19.98
N THR A 712 -0.95 -12.23 20.79
CA THR A 712 0.27 -11.52 20.44
C THR A 712 1.38 -12.56 20.28
N SER A 713 2.10 -12.52 19.16
CA SER A 713 3.30 -13.32 18.94
C SER A 713 4.46 -12.74 19.74
N GLU A 714 4.77 -13.35 20.88
CA GLU A 714 6.03 -13.16 21.61
C GLU A 714 7.03 -14.24 21.15
N GLU A 715 8.16 -13.82 20.57
CA GLU A 715 9.37 -14.65 20.51
C GLU A 715 10.08 -14.53 21.86
N SER A 716 10.29 -15.66 22.53
CA SER A 716 10.86 -15.73 23.87
C SER A 716 12.39 -15.64 23.86
N ASP A 717 12.93 -14.57 24.45
CA ASP A 717 14.23 -14.59 25.12
C ASP A 717 14.05 -15.23 26.51
N ASP A 718 14.88 -16.20 26.89
CA ASP A 718 15.13 -16.41 28.33
C ASP A 718 16.55 -16.90 28.63
N SER A 719 17.22 -16.11 29.47
CA SER A 719 18.47 -16.42 30.15
C SER A 719 18.15 -16.87 31.57
N SER A 720 18.42 -18.13 31.89
CA SER A 720 18.10 -18.75 33.17
C SER A 720 18.91 -18.20 34.36
N ILE A 721 18.24 -17.85 35.46
CA ILE A 721 18.75 -18.03 36.83
C ILE A 721 17.64 -18.62 37.73
N THR A 722 18.05 -19.60 38.52
CA THR A 722 17.27 -20.55 39.33
C THR A 722 16.71 -19.95 40.62
N GLY A 723 15.54 -20.46 41.05
CA GLY A 723 14.97 -20.17 42.37
C GLY A 723 13.78 -21.08 42.70
N VAL A 724 14.05 -22.17 43.42
CA VAL A 724 13.10 -23.17 43.93
C VAL A 724 12.16 -22.57 44.97
N ASN A 725 10.83 -22.85 44.91
CA ASN A 725 10.04 -23.31 46.06
C ASN A 725 8.57 -23.67 45.72
N THR A 726 8.14 -24.76 46.35
CA THR A 726 6.88 -25.49 46.28
C THR A 726 5.69 -24.81 47.00
N PRO A 727 4.43 -25.26 46.78
CA PRO A 727 3.21 -24.48 46.99
C PRO A 727 2.57 -24.61 48.39
N PRO A 728 1.66 -23.69 48.79
CA PRO A 728 0.89 -23.81 50.02
C PRO A 728 -0.48 -24.51 49.81
N LEU A 729 -0.79 -25.44 50.71
CA LEU A 729 -2.10 -26.08 50.88
C LEU A 729 -3.00 -25.23 51.79
N GLN A 730 -4.27 -25.10 51.40
CA GLN A 730 -5.34 -24.49 52.18
C GLN A 730 -5.71 -25.32 53.41
N VAL A 731 -5.85 -24.64 54.55
CA VAL A 731 -6.38 -25.18 55.80
C VAL A 731 -7.92 -25.08 55.78
N GLY A 732 -8.57 -26.25 55.72
CA GLY A 732 -9.98 -26.46 56.06
C GLY A 732 -10.07 -27.30 57.34
N ARG A 733 -10.78 -26.77 58.33
CA ARG A 733 -10.89 -27.21 59.73
C ARG A 733 -11.95 -28.30 59.90
N VAL A 734 -11.59 -29.53 60.33
CA VAL A 734 -12.43 -30.38 61.22
C VAL A 734 -11.55 -31.30 62.09
N GLU A 735 -12.00 -31.44 63.32
CA GLU A 735 -11.52 -32.16 64.51
C GLU A 735 -10.99 -33.59 64.31
N GLY A 736 -10.06 -34.01 65.19
CA GLY A 736 -9.86 -35.44 65.46
C GLY A 736 -8.45 -35.88 65.89
N LEU A 737 -8.22 -35.89 67.20
CA LEU A 737 -7.46 -36.89 67.97
C LEU A 737 -6.15 -37.53 67.41
N ARG A 738 -5.07 -37.26 68.15
CA ARG A 738 -4.10 -38.21 68.77
C ARG A 738 -3.08 -38.98 67.90
N ARG A 739 -1.83 -38.66 68.27
CA ARG A 739 -0.71 -39.55 68.71
C ARG A 739 0.19 -40.21 67.66
N ARG A 740 1.49 -39.90 67.84
CA ARG A 740 2.67 -40.80 67.89
C ARG A 740 2.98 -41.54 66.60
N ASP A 741 4.21 -41.87 66.25
CA ASP A 741 5.58 -41.59 66.69
C ASP A 741 6.38 -42.23 65.53
N THR A 742 7.49 -41.60 65.17
CA THR A 742 8.74 -42.24 64.72
C THR A 742 8.80 -43.15 63.48
N THR A 743 9.91 -42.93 62.74
CA THR A 743 10.74 -43.89 61.99
C THR A 743 10.12 -44.46 60.71
N LEU A 744 10.77 -44.39 59.54
CA LEU A 744 12.20 -44.31 59.18
C LEU A 744 12.34 -43.60 57.82
#